data_AF-A0A3Q0GFT9-F1
#
_entry.id   AF-A0A3Q0GFT9-F1
#
_cell.length_a   1.000
_cell.length_b   1.000
_cell.length_c   1.000
_cell.angle_alpha   90.00
_cell.angle_beta   90.00
_cell.angle_gamma   90.00
#
_symmetry.space_group_name_H-M   'P 1'
#
loop_
_entity.id
_entity.type
_entity.pdbx_description
1 polymer ?
#
loop_
_entity_poly.entity_id
_entity_poly.type
_entity_poly.pdbx_seq_one_letter_code
_entity_poly.pdbx_strand_id
1 'polypeptide(L)'
;MLMALQHLKAKMDKILEAVVMSSYPNNVKQGLVRRVIEAAKQPMDSEQCWSMLELSTKLYLTGDTKYKREIGKEVLEVYGHYHPEEFEEFFNVRFLLSLLQEGYGPLGKRSHYVLDYIHLGLQFILDSPSANDIFSLLKIEVLRKVCERPGPKQCAKIGKLLMQHPQCIPTGKHQVLFCQQLIRCIGQFQCISEGEEEIMEFLDHVNKVSGLLQKIWRAQTSAILPSLKELFTIISSTEEQEAPSNALASVVQYVPLELMDGVIRNLTNDDSITDAQMMTAISRMIDWVSWPLGKNIDKWIIALLKGLAAVKKFSILIEVTLSKIEKVFSKLLYPIVREGALSVLQYMLLSFQHSHEAFHLLLPHVPRLVASLKKEDSNSATSCLEQLAELIHCMFFRFSGFPDLYEPVLEAVKALPIPNEDRIKHLLGQNAWTSQKNELACFYPRLASKSETGKIGLINLGNTCYMNSIIQSLFMASDFRHSVLNLTESNAQPLMTKLQWLFAFLEHSQRPAISPESFLSASWPPWFSPGAQQDCSEYLKYLLDRLHEEEKTGKRIYQKLKESNLMSQAKENHYLNKTLVEKMFGGKMTTKIRCLKCLNVSSREEAFTDLSLAFPPIERHGHRPNHTTILPVEEIGPQIIEPPVKPQSQIIDSPGRQRKRHVSGEQPTQLVQVETLGFQEAGEQEAPIDLRHDLAGREMGKDPLLAFGEQTCSSKDSRSVPDLINYFLSPEMLTAENKYHCDKCASLQDAEKVAELTEGPHYLILTLLRFSFDLRTMKRKKILDNVSIPLVLKLPVLVASEEPDDVCPPRQERAASGTGFVSVVYDLCSVVVHSGVSSESGHYYCYSREGTDTGARAQPRDGAQKATSEKQLDFEIQWYLFNDTRVSFSSFESVSNVTSFFPKDTAYVLFYQQRPGKQSCTVCEEASDAVQLHGEPSLNKDLMEAISKDNILYLQEQEKEARNRAAYISALPKSPLWWRDFDRDKDDEGSSGGCGSAAGGGGSFHGLVF
;
A
#
# COMPACT_ATOMS: atom_id res chain seq x y z
N MET A 1 -6.21 -15.29 86.88
CA MET A 1 -5.62 -14.19 86.09
C MET A 1 -6.68 -13.26 85.52
N LEU A 2 -7.59 -13.67 84.62
CA LEU A 2 -8.59 -12.76 84.02
C LEU A 2 -9.47 -11.98 85.01
N MET A 3 -9.96 -12.61 86.09
CA MET A 3 -10.73 -11.90 87.14
C MET A 3 -9.90 -10.92 88.00
N ALA A 4 -8.56 -10.92 87.90
CA ALA A 4 -7.72 -9.96 88.62
C ALA A 4 -7.60 -8.60 87.90
N LEU A 5 -8.07 -8.49 86.65
CA LEU A 5 -7.99 -7.26 85.85
C LEU A 5 -9.10 -6.25 86.16
N GLN A 6 -10.19 -6.64 86.84
CA GLN A 6 -11.27 -5.71 87.21
C GLN A 6 -10.89 -4.73 88.36
N HIS A 7 -9.73 -4.92 89.01
CA HIS A 7 -9.26 -4.07 90.11
C HIS A 7 -7.98 -3.27 89.82
N LEU A 8 -7.47 -3.28 88.59
CA LEU A 8 -6.49 -2.29 88.13
C LEU A 8 -7.16 -1.33 87.15
N LYS A 9 -6.77 -0.05 87.17
CA LYS A 9 -6.83 0.83 85.99
C LYS A 9 -5.80 0.32 84.96
N ALA A 10 -6.09 -0.82 84.35
CA ALA A 10 -5.20 -1.48 83.41
C ALA A 10 -5.32 -0.78 82.05
N LYS A 11 -4.43 0.20 81.81
CA LYS A 11 -4.28 0.95 80.55
C LYS A 11 -4.44 0.03 79.33
N MET A 12 -5.58 0.15 78.64
CA MET A 12 -5.97 -0.77 77.55
C MET A 12 -4.99 -0.72 76.37
N ASP A 13 -4.39 0.44 76.14
CA ASP A 13 -3.29 0.68 75.21
C ASP A 13 -2.15 -0.32 75.44
N LYS A 14 -1.66 -0.47 76.69
CA LYS A 14 -0.58 -1.41 77.02
C LYS A 14 -0.99 -2.87 76.85
N ILE A 15 -2.28 -3.19 77.06
CA ILE A 15 -2.80 -4.53 76.80
C ILE A 15 -2.80 -4.81 75.29
N LEU A 16 -3.28 -3.87 74.48
CA LEU A 16 -3.34 -4.00 73.03
C LEU A 16 -1.93 -4.08 72.41
N GLU A 17 -1.02 -3.19 72.81
CA GLU A 17 0.37 -3.18 72.33
C GLU A 17 1.08 -4.51 72.69
N ALA A 18 0.92 -5.00 73.92
CA ALA A 18 1.48 -6.29 74.35
C ALA A 18 0.87 -7.48 73.58
N VAL A 19 -0.45 -7.51 73.34
CA VAL A 19 -1.10 -8.57 72.55
C VAL A 19 -0.60 -8.54 71.11
N VAL A 20 -0.49 -7.36 70.50
CA VAL A 20 0.01 -7.18 69.13
C VAL A 20 1.48 -7.63 69.00
N MET A 21 2.34 -7.21 69.92
CA MET A 21 3.78 -7.51 69.92
C MET A 21 4.12 -8.94 70.39
N SER A 22 3.20 -9.65 71.05
CA SER A 22 3.41 -11.02 71.52
C SER A 22 3.72 -12.03 70.41
N SER A 23 4.26 -13.19 70.78
CA SER A 23 4.40 -14.37 69.92
C SER A 23 3.17 -15.28 69.87
N TYR A 24 2.01 -14.85 70.40
CA TYR A 24 0.81 -15.69 70.43
C TYR A 24 0.29 -16.04 69.02
N PRO A 25 -0.30 -17.24 68.83
CA PRO A 25 -1.00 -17.61 67.59
C PRO A 25 -2.11 -16.61 67.20
N ASN A 26 -2.31 -16.40 65.90
CA ASN A 26 -3.19 -15.36 65.37
C ASN A 26 -4.65 -15.48 65.85
N ASN A 27 -5.17 -16.69 66.04
CA ASN A 27 -6.50 -16.93 66.61
C ASN A 27 -6.61 -16.49 68.08
N VAL A 28 -5.56 -16.69 68.89
CA VAL A 28 -5.47 -16.20 70.27
C VAL A 28 -5.37 -14.68 70.29
N LYS A 29 -4.54 -14.08 69.41
CA LYS A 29 -4.45 -12.62 69.27
C LYS A 29 -5.81 -12.00 68.89
N GLN A 30 -6.49 -12.53 67.87
CA GLN A 30 -7.83 -12.08 67.48
C GLN A 30 -8.85 -12.22 68.63
N GLY A 31 -8.83 -13.32 69.38
CA GLY A 31 -9.71 -13.52 70.53
C GLY A 31 -9.48 -12.52 71.68
N LEU A 32 -8.24 -12.04 71.85
CA LEU A 32 -7.90 -11.00 72.82
C LEU A 32 -8.24 -9.60 72.30
N VAL A 33 -7.91 -9.29 71.04
CA VAL A 33 -8.23 -8.00 70.39
C VAL A 33 -9.75 -7.75 70.38
N ARG A 34 -10.56 -8.76 70.04
CA ARG A 34 -12.03 -8.66 70.11
C ARG A 34 -12.55 -8.29 71.51
N ARG A 35 -11.87 -8.71 72.58
CA ARG A 35 -12.25 -8.32 73.96
C ARG A 35 -11.85 -6.89 74.30
N VAL A 36 -10.73 -6.38 73.76
CA VAL A 36 -10.37 -4.96 73.87
C VAL A 36 -11.38 -4.09 73.11
N ILE A 37 -11.75 -4.51 71.89
CA ILE A 37 -12.80 -3.85 71.08
C ILE A 37 -14.16 -3.87 71.77
N GLU A 38 -14.58 -4.98 72.36
CA GLU A 38 -15.87 -5.05 73.07
C GLU A 38 -15.89 -4.18 74.34
N ALA A 39 -14.76 -4.10 75.04
CA ALA A 39 -14.61 -3.22 76.20
C ALA A 39 -14.61 -1.72 75.82
N ALA A 40 -14.05 -1.37 74.65
CA ALA A 40 -14.03 -0.01 74.11
C ALA A 40 -15.41 0.58 73.78
N LYS A 41 -16.47 -0.23 73.74
CA LYS A 41 -17.86 0.25 73.59
C LYS A 41 -18.47 0.82 74.88
N GLN A 42 -17.81 0.62 76.02
CA GLN A 42 -18.22 1.19 77.30
C GLN A 42 -17.65 2.62 77.43
N PRO A 43 -18.31 3.53 78.18
CA PRO A 43 -17.71 4.83 78.51
C PRO A 43 -16.40 4.65 79.27
N MET A 44 -15.38 5.43 78.91
CA MET A 44 -14.01 5.36 79.43
C MET A 44 -13.55 6.73 79.96
N ASP A 45 -12.35 6.80 80.57
CA ASP A 45 -11.73 8.11 80.83
C ASP A 45 -10.97 8.61 79.60
N SER A 46 -11.04 9.91 79.33
CA SER A 46 -10.52 10.51 78.09
C SER A 46 -9.01 10.34 77.95
N GLU A 47 -8.25 10.20 79.04
CA GLU A 47 -6.81 9.86 79.00
C GLU A 47 -6.58 8.48 78.35
N GLN A 48 -7.41 7.48 78.65
CA GLN A 48 -7.36 6.17 78.00
C GLN A 48 -7.89 6.22 76.56
N CYS A 49 -8.92 7.02 76.25
CA CYS A 49 -9.36 7.23 74.86
C CYS A 49 -8.24 7.82 74.00
N TRP A 50 -7.60 8.90 74.45
CA TRP A 50 -6.44 9.51 73.79
C TRP A 50 -5.26 8.52 73.65
N SER A 51 -4.95 7.75 74.70
CA SER A 51 -3.89 6.71 74.66
C SER A 51 -4.19 5.61 73.61
N MET A 52 -5.46 5.23 73.47
CA MET A 52 -5.91 4.23 72.49
C MET A 52 -5.96 4.78 71.06
N LEU A 53 -6.34 6.05 70.87
CA LEU A 53 -6.31 6.73 69.57
C LEU A 53 -4.87 6.92 69.06
N GLU A 54 -3.92 7.30 69.92
CA GLU A 54 -2.50 7.38 69.56
C GLU A 54 -1.96 6.00 69.14
N LEU A 55 -2.18 4.96 69.96
CA LEU A 55 -1.69 3.61 69.66
C LEU A 55 -2.32 3.03 68.39
N SER A 56 -3.64 3.18 68.19
CA SER A 56 -4.32 2.65 67.02
C SER A 56 -3.93 3.38 65.74
N THR A 57 -3.72 4.69 65.80
CA THR A 57 -3.12 5.51 64.72
C THR A 57 -1.72 5.03 64.36
N LYS A 58 -0.85 4.83 65.37
CA LYS A 58 0.50 4.26 65.22
C LYS A 58 0.45 2.87 64.56
N LEU A 59 -0.44 1.98 65.01
CA LEU A 59 -0.61 0.65 64.44
C LEU A 59 -1.14 0.66 63.00
N TYR A 60 -2.09 1.55 62.68
CA TYR A 60 -2.65 1.70 61.34
C TYR A 60 -1.61 2.22 60.34
N LEU A 61 -0.91 3.28 60.71
CA LEU A 61 0.06 3.94 59.84
C LEU A 61 1.36 3.14 59.76
N THR A 62 2.04 2.91 60.88
CA THR A 62 3.42 2.37 60.91
C THR A 62 3.49 0.85 61.11
N GLY A 63 2.36 0.14 61.11
CA GLY A 63 2.36 -1.32 61.27
C GLY A 63 3.20 -2.02 60.19
N ASP A 64 4.14 -2.89 60.61
CA ASP A 64 4.98 -3.70 59.73
C ASP A 64 4.21 -4.74 58.90
N THR A 65 3.05 -5.17 59.39
CA THR A 65 2.27 -6.30 58.90
C THR A 65 0.81 -5.89 58.70
N LYS A 66 0.15 -6.46 57.68
CA LYS A 66 -1.27 -6.21 57.35
C LYS A 66 -2.17 -6.33 58.59
N TYR A 67 -1.94 -7.37 59.39
CA TYR A 67 -2.65 -7.65 60.64
C TYR A 67 -2.58 -6.50 61.67
N LYS A 68 -1.42 -5.84 61.85
CA LYS A 68 -1.31 -4.69 62.77
C LYS A 68 -2.13 -3.50 62.28
N ARG A 69 -2.17 -3.27 60.98
CA ARG A 69 -2.96 -2.18 60.38
C ARG A 69 -4.45 -2.47 60.42
N GLU A 70 -4.85 -3.72 60.24
CA GLU A 70 -6.23 -4.19 60.42
C GLU A 70 -6.71 -3.99 61.86
N ILE A 71 -5.90 -4.33 62.87
CA ILE A 71 -6.20 -4.03 64.27
C ILE A 71 -6.31 -2.52 64.52
N GLY A 72 -5.34 -1.74 64.03
CA GLY A 72 -5.37 -0.28 64.15
C GLY A 72 -6.65 0.31 63.55
N LYS A 73 -7.09 -0.22 62.39
CA LYS A 73 -8.34 0.15 61.72
C LYS A 73 -9.57 -0.21 62.58
N GLU A 74 -9.70 -1.47 63.01
CA GLU A 74 -10.85 -1.93 63.80
C GLU A 74 -11.00 -1.12 65.09
N VAL A 75 -9.90 -0.75 65.74
CA VAL A 75 -9.90 0.07 66.96
C VAL A 75 -10.30 1.52 66.65
N LEU A 76 -9.74 2.15 65.60
CA LEU A 76 -10.12 3.50 65.18
C LEU A 76 -11.61 3.58 64.81
N GLU A 77 -12.14 2.58 64.09
CA GLU A 77 -13.55 2.50 63.72
C GLU A 77 -14.46 2.38 64.93
N VAL A 78 -14.04 1.70 66.00
CA VAL A 78 -14.84 1.56 67.22
C VAL A 78 -14.76 2.83 68.07
N TYR A 79 -13.59 3.41 68.29
CA TYR A 79 -13.49 4.66 69.07
C TYR A 79 -14.19 5.83 68.37
N GLY A 80 -14.12 5.95 67.04
CA GLY A 80 -14.83 6.99 66.29
C GLY A 80 -16.36 6.92 66.37
N HIS A 81 -16.95 5.73 66.60
CA HIS A 81 -18.40 5.58 66.79
C HIS A 81 -18.85 5.77 68.24
N TYR A 82 -18.06 5.35 69.23
CA TYR A 82 -18.47 5.29 70.64
C TYR A 82 -17.92 6.45 71.51
N HIS A 83 -16.86 7.14 71.07
CA HIS A 83 -16.23 8.27 71.76
C HIS A 83 -15.98 9.44 70.78
N PRO A 84 -17.05 10.01 70.17
CA PRO A 84 -16.91 10.98 69.08
C PRO A 84 -16.31 12.32 69.51
N GLU A 85 -16.51 12.75 70.75
CA GLU A 85 -15.96 14.03 71.27
C GLU A 85 -14.43 13.97 71.39
N GLU A 86 -13.87 12.92 72.02
CA GLU A 86 -12.42 12.68 72.03
C GLU A 86 -11.86 12.41 70.62
N PHE A 87 -12.63 11.76 69.74
CA PHE A 87 -12.18 11.53 68.36
C PHE A 87 -12.07 12.85 67.57
N GLU A 88 -13.02 13.77 67.73
CA GLU A 88 -12.97 15.10 67.10
C GLU A 88 -11.78 15.92 67.63
N GLU A 89 -11.55 15.94 68.95
CA GLU A 89 -10.41 16.66 69.54
C GLU A 89 -9.07 16.08 69.07
N PHE A 90 -8.96 14.75 68.93
CA PHE A 90 -7.78 14.07 68.41
C PHE A 90 -7.56 14.32 66.90
N PHE A 91 -8.62 14.19 66.08
CA PHE A 91 -8.57 14.27 64.62
C PHE A 91 -8.63 15.71 64.09
N ASN A 92 -8.02 16.65 64.81
CA ASN A 92 -8.10 18.08 64.56
C ASN A 92 -7.24 18.58 63.36
N VAL A 93 -7.56 19.79 62.88
CA VAL A 93 -6.90 20.51 61.78
C VAL A 93 -5.37 20.53 61.90
N ARG A 94 -4.81 20.72 63.10
CA ARG A 94 -3.35 20.82 63.31
C ARG A 94 -2.66 19.47 63.14
N PHE A 95 -3.27 18.39 63.65
CA PHE A 95 -2.76 17.04 63.48
C PHE A 95 -2.78 16.63 62.00
N LEU A 96 -3.90 16.86 61.30
CA LEU A 96 -4.05 16.53 59.88
C LEU A 96 -3.07 17.31 58.98
N LEU A 97 -2.77 18.56 59.32
CA LEU A 97 -1.81 19.39 58.59
C LEU A 97 -0.37 18.84 58.70
N SER A 98 0.08 18.49 59.91
CA SER A 98 1.36 17.80 60.14
C SER A 98 1.42 16.47 59.38
N LEU A 99 0.34 15.68 59.44
CA LEU A 99 0.23 14.40 58.73
C LEU A 99 0.40 14.51 57.21
N LEU A 100 -0.10 15.59 56.60
CA LEU A 100 -0.04 15.86 55.16
C LEU A 100 1.26 16.55 54.70
N GLN A 101 1.88 17.37 55.56
CA GLN A 101 3.08 18.13 55.23
C GLN A 101 4.38 17.43 55.63
N GLU A 102 4.41 16.78 56.79
CA GLU A 102 5.60 16.16 57.39
C GLU A 102 5.52 14.64 57.26
N GLY A 103 4.39 14.04 57.64
CA GLY A 103 4.14 12.60 57.60
C GLY A 103 3.80 12.04 58.98
N TYR A 104 4.22 10.81 59.27
CA TYR A 104 4.02 10.20 60.60
C TYR A 104 5.17 9.24 60.96
N GLY A 105 6.01 9.65 61.92
CA GLY A 105 7.19 8.88 62.33
C GLY A 105 8.11 8.56 61.13
N PRO A 106 8.38 7.27 60.82
CA PRO A 106 9.20 6.89 59.66
C PRO A 106 8.50 7.06 58.30
N LEU A 107 7.19 7.36 58.27
CA LEU A 107 6.44 7.55 57.02
C LEU A 107 6.58 8.98 56.52
N GLY A 108 7.38 9.20 55.49
CA GLY A 108 7.45 10.49 54.82
C GLY A 108 6.14 10.89 54.13
N LYS A 109 5.92 12.20 53.95
CA LYS A 109 4.75 12.90 53.35
C LYS A 109 4.20 12.42 51.99
N ARG A 110 4.76 11.37 51.37
CA ARG A 110 4.27 10.71 50.14
C ARG A 110 3.65 9.32 50.38
N SER A 111 3.61 8.84 51.63
CA SER A 111 2.93 7.60 52.00
C SER A 111 1.43 7.64 51.67
N HIS A 112 0.92 6.65 50.93
CA HIS A 112 -0.52 6.56 50.61
C HIS A 112 -1.40 6.21 51.82
N TYR A 113 -0.83 5.56 52.85
CA TYR A 113 -1.55 5.23 54.08
C TYR A 113 -2.02 6.46 54.86
N VAL A 114 -1.36 7.61 54.71
CA VAL A 114 -1.82 8.90 55.25
C VAL A 114 -3.18 9.28 54.66
N LEU A 115 -3.37 9.14 53.35
CA LEU A 115 -4.65 9.47 52.70
C LEU A 115 -5.74 8.46 53.05
N ASP A 116 -5.41 7.17 53.18
CA ASP A 116 -6.38 6.15 53.66
C ASP A 116 -6.78 6.39 55.13
N TYR A 117 -5.86 6.84 56.00
CA TYR A 117 -6.15 7.20 57.38
C TYR A 117 -7.07 8.44 57.48
N ILE A 118 -6.76 9.50 56.73
CA ILE A 118 -7.59 10.71 56.68
C ILE A 118 -8.99 10.36 56.15
N HIS A 119 -9.07 9.55 55.11
CA HIS A 119 -10.32 9.04 54.56
C HIS A 119 -11.11 8.18 55.56
N LEU A 120 -10.45 7.49 56.51
CA LEU A 120 -11.12 6.75 57.56
C LEU A 120 -11.70 7.69 58.62
N GLY A 121 -10.87 8.56 59.22
CA GLY A 121 -11.32 9.45 60.30
C GLY A 121 -12.35 10.49 59.86
N LEU A 122 -12.32 10.92 58.59
CA LEU A 122 -13.36 11.77 58.00
C LEU A 122 -14.78 11.19 58.15
N GLN A 123 -14.94 9.87 58.26
CA GLN A 123 -16.26 9.22 58.33
C GLN A 123 -16.95 9.44 59.68
N PHE A 124 -16.21 9.77 60.75
CA PHE A 124 -16.75 9.93 62.11
C PHE A 124 -16.97 11.39 62.50
N ILE A 125 -16.42 12.34 61.73
CA ILE A 125 -16.53 13.79 61.99
C ILE A 125 -17.47 14.51 61.01
N LEU A 126 -18.23 13.81 60.17
CA LEU A 126 -19.06 14.47 59.13
C LEU A 126 -20.12 15.42 59.70
N ASP A 127 -20.70 15.05 60.85
CA ASP A 127 -21.76 15.80 61.54
C ASP A 127 -21.20 16.71 62.66
N SER A 128 -19.87 16.81 62.79
CA SER A 128 -19.19 17.56 63.86
C SER A 128 -18.95 19.03 63.49
N PRO A 129 -18.82 19.95 64.47
CA PRO A 129 -18.54 21.37 64.19
C PRO A 129 -17.21 21.58 63.43
N SER A 130 -16.17 20.79 63.73
CA SER A 130 -14.84 20.91 63.09
C SER A 130 -14.81 20.46 61.63
N ALA A 131 -15.86 19.78 61.13
CA ALA A 131 -15.94 19.28 59.77
C ALA A 131 -15.64 20.36 58.71
N ASN A 132 -16.17 21.57 58.90
CA ASN A 132 -16.03 22.67 57.94
C ASN A 132 -14.60 23.21 57.83
N ASP A 133 -13.86 23.26 58.94
CA ASP A 133 -12.47 23.68 58.96
C ASP A 133 -11.57 22.59 58.37
N ILE A 134 -11.86 21.32 58.64
CA ILE A 134 -11.14 20.17 58.07
C ILE A 134 -11.39 20.05 56.56
N PHE A 135 -12.62 20.25 56.07
CA PHE A 135 -12.90 20.35 54.63
C PHE A 135 -12.17 21.55 53.99
N SER A 136 -12.02 22.66 54.72
CA SER A 136 -11.33 23.85 54.22
C SER A 136 -9.81 23.69 54.18
N LEU A 137 -9.22 23.01 55.17
CA LEU A 137 -7.84 22.52 55.15
C LEU A 137 -7.60 21.61 53.94
N LEU A 138 -8.46 20.62 53.75
CA LEU A 138 -8.31 19.61 52.71
C LEU A 138 -8.38 20.20 51.30
N LYS A 139 -9.24 21.20 51.04
CA LYS A 139 -9.26 21.93 49.75
C LYS A 139 -7.88 22.49 49.37
N ILE A 140 -7.16 23.04 50.34
CA ILE A 140 -5.82 23.62 50.12
C ILE A 140 -4.79 22.49 49.95
N GLU A 141 -4.82 21.50 50.84
CA GLU A 141 -3.82 20.43 50.86
C GLU A 141 -3.96 19.44 49.70
N VAL A 142 -5.17 19.13 49.18
CA VAL A 142 -5.28 18.27 47.97
C VAL A 142 -4.74 18.98 46.73
N LEU A 143 -4.94 20.30 46.61
CA LEU A 143 -4.34 21.09 45.53
C LEU A 143 -2.82 21.13 45.69
N ARG A 144 -2.31 21.40 46.90
CA ARG A 144 -0.87 21.35 47.20
C ARG A 144 -0.26 19.98 46.84
N LYS A 145 -0.95 18.88 47.17
CA LYS A 145 -0.51 17.52 46.83
C LYS A 145 -0.48 17.26 45.33
N VAL A 146 -1.50 17.65 44.58
CA VAL A 146 -1.47 17.51 43.11
C VAL A 146 -0.36 18.38 42.50
N CYS A 147 -0.06 19.56 43.05
CA CYS A 147 1.12 20.34 42.68
C CYS A 147 2.47 19.68 43.05
N GLU A 148 2.53 18.81 44.07
CA GLU A 148 3.73 17.98 44.40
C GLU A 148 3.98 16.83 43.38
N ARG A 149 3.18 16.73 42.30
CA ARG A 149 3.20 15.72 41.24
C ARG A 149 3.23 14.27 41.79
N PRO A 150 2.10 13.76 42.33
CA PRO A 150 2.02 12.41 42.88
C PRO A 150 1.93 11.35 41.78
N GLY A 151 2.45 10.15 42.04
CA GLY A 151 2.26 8.98 41.18
C GLY A 151 0.80 8.48 41.16
N PRO A 152 0.44 7.62 40.18
CA PRO A 152 -0.94 7.23 39.89
C PRO A 152 -1.68 6.66 41.11
N LYS A 153 -1.03 5.79 41.90
CA LYS A 153 -1.59 5.18 43.12
C LYS A 153 -1.96 6.23 44.19
N GLN A 154 -1.18 7.30 44.32
CA GLN A 154 -1.49 8.40 45.26
C GLN A 154 -2.58 9.33 44.71
N CYS A 155 -2.53 9.67 43.42
CA CYS A 155 -3.58 10.45 42.77
C CYS A 155 -4.95 9.75 42.81
N ALA A 156 -5.00 8.43 42.63
CA ALA A 156 -6.23 7.65 42.75
C ALA A 156 -6.81 7.61 44.18
N LYS A 157 -5.95 7.70 45.21
CA LYS A 157 -6.37 7.82 46.62
C LYS A 157 -6.96 9.20 46.92
N ILE A 158 -6.35 10.27 46.40
CA ILE A 158 -6.96 11.61 46.39
C ILE A 158 -8.30 11.57 45.64
N GLY A 159 -8.34 10.90 44.49
CA GLY A 159 -9.54 10.62 43.70
C GLY A 159 -10.65 10.00 44.55
N LYS A 160 -10.39 8.89 45.25
CA LYS A 160 -11.35 8.24 46.13
C LYS A 160 -11.90 9.20 47.20
N LEU A 161 -11.02 9.94 47.89
CA LEU A 161 -11.42 10.90 48.93
C LEU A 161 -12.34 11.99 48.38
N LEU A 162 -11.98 12.61 47.26
CA LEU A 162 -12.79 13.67 46.61
C LEU A 162 -14.08 13.13 45.97
N MET A 163 -14.11 11.85 45.59
CA MET A 163 -15.31 11.18 45.12
C MET A 163 -16.32 10.93 46.24
N GLN A 164 -15.87 10.57 47.45
CA GLN A 164 -16.74 10.33 48.62
C GLN A 164 -17.09 11.62 49.40
N HIS A 165 -16.18 12.59 49.46
CA HIS A 165 -16.37 13.88 50.14
C HIS A 165 -16.16 15.06 49.15
N PRO A 166 -17.15 15.38 48.29
CA PRO A 166 -17.05 16.48 47.32
C PRO A 166 -16.79 17.85 47.95
N GLN A 167 -17.11 18.03 49.23
CA GLN A 167 -16.81 19.22 50.03
C GLN A 167 -15.30 19.55 50.03
N CYS A 168 -14.43 18.56 49.88
CA CYS A 168 -12.97 18.73 49.83
C CYS A 168 -12.44 19.20 48.46
N ILE A 169 -13.28 19.26 47.41
CA ILE A 169 -12.84 19.69 46.08
C ILE A 169 -12.56 21.20 46.08
N PRO A 170 -11.41 21.67 45.54
CA PRO A 170 -11.13 23.10 45.41
C PRO A 170 -12.22 23.85 44.61
N THR A 171 -12.47 25.11 44.95
CA THR A 171 -13.56 25.91 44.36
C THR A 171 -13.05 27.12 43.57
N GLY A 172 -13.87 27.63 42.65
CA GLY A 172 -13.56 28.80 41.83
C GLY A 172 -12.28 28.63 41.00
N LYS A 173 -11.40 29.64 41.00
CA LYS A 173 -10.13 29.61 40.26
C LYS A 173 -9.23 28.43 40.65
N HIS A 174 -9.26 28.00 41.92
CA HIS A 174 -8.47 26.88 42.41
C HIS A 174 -8.94 25.53 41.86
N GLN A 175 -10.22 25.40 41.47
CA GLN A 175 -10.73 24.20 40.81
C GLN A 175 -10.16 24.03 39.40
N VAL A 176 -10.06 25.13 38.65
CA VAL A 176 -9.47 25.13 37.31
C VAL A 176 -7.99 24.75 37.39
N LEU A 177 -7.25 25.38 38.30
CA LEU A 177 -5.84 25.03 38.56
C LEU A 177 -5.68 23.57 39.01
N PHE A 178 -6.57 23.06 39.86
CA PHE A 178 -6.57 21.65 40.26
C PHE A 178 -6.72 20.71 39.06
N CYS A 179 -7.65 20.98 38.13
CA CYS A 179 -7.83 20.17 36.94
C CYS A 179 -6.58 20.19 36.03
N GLN A 180 -6.00 21.38 35.82
CA GLN A 180 -4.79 21.55 35.01
C GLN A 180 -3.59 20.80 35.59
N GLN A 181 -3.33 20.94 36.90
CA GLN A 181 -2.24 20.23 37.57
C GLN A 181 -2.48 18.71 37.63
N LEU A 182 -3.74 18.27 37.72
CA LEU A 182 -4.07 16.84 37.69
C LEU A 182 -3.83 16.22 36.30
N ILE A 183 -4.10 16.96 35.22
CA ILE A 183 -3.75 16.54 33.85
C ILE A 183 -2.21 16.47 33.68
N ARG A 184 -1.45 17.43 34.23
CA ARG A 184 0.02 17.34 34.25
C ARG A 184 0.53 16.11 35.02
N CYS A 185 -0.15 15.70 36.09
CA CYS A 185 0.17 14.44 36.78
C CYS A 185 -0.11 13.22 35.88
N ILE A 186 -1.26 13.18 35.19
CA ILE A 186 -1.59 12.11 34.24
C ILE A 186 -0.53 12.03 33.12
N GLY A 187 -0.04 13.17 32.63
CA GLY A 187 1.05 13.25 31.65
C GLY A 187 2.38 12.67 32.12
N GLN A 188 2.54 12.41 33.42
CA GLN A 188 3.75 11.86 34.05
C GLN A 188 3.50 10.47 34.68
N PHE A 189 2.34 9.86 34.43
CA PHE A 189 2.05 8.49 34.87
C PHE A 189 2.76 7.48 33.97
N GLN A 190 3.84 6.90 34.46
CA GLN A 190 4.54 5.77 33.84
C GLN A 190 4.18 4.47 34.57
N CYS A 191 4.06 3.37 33.83
CA CYS A 191 4.13 2.02 34.38
C CYS A 191 5.54 1.50 34.08
N ILE A 192 6.27 1.07 35.11
CA ILE A 192 7.67 0.61 35.02
C ILE A 192 7.74 -0.93 35.06
N SER A 193 6.59 -1.60 35.15
CA SER A 193 6.47 -3.04 35.36
C SER A 193 5.82 -3.72 34.15
N GLU A 194 6.34 -4.90 33.83
CA GLU A 194 5.83 -5.78 32.77
C GLU A 194 4.78 -6.78 33.32
N GLY A 195 4.52 -6.77 34.64
CA GLY A 195 3.59 -7.68 35.30
C GLY A 195 2.11 -7.30 35.07
N GLU A 196 1.31 -8.26 34.60
CA GLU A 196 -0.11 -8.08 34.26
C GLU A 196 -0.95 -7.48 35.42
N GLU A 197 -0.77 -7.95 36.65
CA GLU A 197 -1.48 -7.41 37.82
C GLU A 197 -1.14 -5.95 38.10
N GLU A 198 0.12 -5.54 37.92
CA GLU A 198 0.59 -4.18 38.17
C GLU A 198 0.19 -3.22 37.04
N ILE A 199 0.15 -3.72 35.80
CA ILE A 199 -0.47 -3.09 34.63
C ILE A 199 -1.97 -2.84 34.86
N MET A 200 -2.70 -3.84 35.38
CA MET A 200 -4.14 -3.73 35.63
C MET A 200 -4.43 -2.79 36.81
N GLU A 201 -3.63 -2.83 37.88
CA GLU A 201 -3.65 -1.79 38.92
C GLU A 201 -3.38 -0.40 38.33
N PHE A 202 -2.38 -0.25 37.45
CA PHE A 202 -2.04 1.05 36.83
C PHE A 202 -3.23 1.60 36.04
N LEU A 203 -3.83 0.80 35.14
CA LEU A 203 -4.98 1.20 34.33
C LEU A 203 -6.19 1.61 35.20
N ASP A 204 -6.48 0.86 36.27
CA ASP A 204 -7.53 1.19 37.24
C ASP A 204 -7.23 2.50 38.01
N HIS A 205 -5.98 2.71 38.45
CA HIS A 205 -5.58 3.96 39.09
C HIS A 205 -5.73 5.16 38.14
N VAL A 206 -5.31 5.05 36.87
CA VAL A 206 -5.52 6.13 35.88
C VAL A 206 -7.00 6.40 35.66
N ASN A 207 -7.81 5.35 35.45
CA ASN A 207 -9.25 5.46 35.23
C ASN A 207 -9.99 6.13 36.42
N LYS A 208 -9.56 5.86 37.65
CA LYS A 208 -10.07 6.53 38.86
C LYS A 208 -9.71 8.02 38.91
N VAL A 209 -8.52 8.40 38.45
CA VAL A 209 -8.08 9.80 38.37
C VAL A 209 -8.81 10.56 37.26
N SER A 210 -8.95 9.98 36.07
CA SER A 210 -9.70 10.58 34.97
C SER A 210 -11.21 10.66 35.30
N GLY A 211 -11.76 9.68 36.02
CA GLY A 211 -13.15 9.70 36.50
C GLY A 211 -13.44 10.87 37.46
N LEU A 212 -12.46 11.29 38.28
CA LEU A 212 -12.58 12.51 39.08
C LEU A 212 -12.70 13.76 38.19
N LEU A 213 -11.85 13.89 37.15
CA LEU A 213 -11.94 15.01 36.21
C LEU A 213 -13.33 15.06 35.55
N GLN A 214 -13.89 13.91 35.14
CA GLN A 214 -15.26 13.86 34.61
C GLN A 214 -16.30 14.36 35.62
N LYS A 215 -16.22 13.97 36.91
CA LYS A 215 -17.15 14.44 37.95
C LYS A 215 -17.05 15.95 38.16
N ILE A 216 -15.83 16.51 38.17
CA ILE A 216 -15.62 17.96 38.31
C ILE A 216 -16.17 18.70 37.09
N TRP A 217 -15.87 18.26 35.87
CA TRP A 217 -16.37 18.88 34.64
C TRP A 217 -17.90 18.81 34.49
N ARG A 218 -18.55 17.73 34.96
CA ARG A 218 -20.01 17.64 35.02
C ARG A 218 -20.63 18.62 36.02
N ALA A 219 -19.94 18.95 37.11
CA ALA A 219 -20.38 19.94 38.07
C ALA A 219 -20.09 21.39 37.62
N GLN A 220 -18.99 21.61 36.90
CA GLN A 220 -18.56 22.93 36.42
C GLN A 220 -17.91 22.84 35.03
N THR A 221 -18.73 22.98 33.99
CA THR A 221 -18.30 22.88 32.58
C THR A 221 -17.29 23.96 32.16
N SER A 222 -17.24 25.10 32.85
CA SER A 222 -16.25 26.16 32.60
C SER A 222 -14.80 25.75 32.91
N ALA A 223 -14.58 24.64 33.63
CA ALA A 223 -13.26 24.05 33.82
C ALA A 223 -12.76 23.24 32.61
N ILE A 224 -13.63 22.85 31.67
CA ILE A 224 -13.27 21.98 30.54
C ILE A 224 -12.26 22.67 29.62
N LEU A 225 -12.59 23.84 29.06
CA LEU A 225 -11.73 24.50 28.06
C LEU A 225 -10.31 24.86 28.59
N PRO A 226 -10.13 25.40 29.81
CA PRO A 226 -8.79 25.59 30.38
C PRO A 226 -8.02 24.29 30.63
N SER A 227 -8.73 23.19 30.93
CA SER A 227 -8.15 21.86 31.09
C SER A 227 -7.69 21.27 29.75
N LEU A 228 -8.45 21.49 28.68
CA LEU A 228 -8.08 21.06 27.32
C LEU A 228 -6.96 21.90 26.71
N LYS A 229 -6.88 23.20 27.03
CA LYS A 229 -5.71 24.02 26.70
C LYS A 229 -4.44 23.48 27.37
N GLU A 230 -4.51 23.14 28.65
CA GLU A 230 -3.37 22.53 29.37
C GLU A 230 -2.97 21.17 28.78
N LEU A 231 -3.95 20.31 28.50
CA LEU A 231 -3.72 19.04 27.80
C LEU A 231 -2.98 19.27 26.47
N PHE A 232 -3.41 20.26 25.68
CA PHE A 232 -2.75 20.60 24.43
C PHE A 232 -1.33 21.12 24.64
N THR A 233 -1.08 22.00 25.61
CA THR A 233 0.27 22.49 25.95
C THR A 233 1.23 21.34 26.25
N ILE A 234 0.78 20.31 26.98
CA ILE A 234 1.59 19.12 27.25
C ILE A 234 1.89 18.35 25.96
N ILE A 235 0.88 17.97 25.16
CA ILE A 235 1.12 17.18 23.94
C ILE A 235 1.83 17.95 22.82
N SER A 236 1.81 19.28 22.83
CA SER A 236 2.54 20.12 21.85
C SER A 236 3.96 20.46 22.27
N SER A 237 4.35 20.23 23.52
CA SER A 237 5.68 20.55 24.04
C SER A 237 6.79 19.77 23.32
N THR A 238 7.73 20.51 22.72
CA THR A 238 8.93 19.98 22.05
C THR A 238 10.18 20.01 22.94
N GLU A 239 10.08 20.51 24.18
CA GLU A 239 11.23 20.82 25.04
C GLU A 239 11.49 19.79 26.15
N GLU A 240 10.56 18.87 26.40
CA GLU A 240 10.68 17.87 27.49
C GLU A 240 11.55 16.67 27.08
N GLN A 241 12.47 16.28 27.97
CA GLN A 241 13.42 15.17 27.76
C GLN A 241 12.78 13.78 27.75
N GLU A 242 11.60 13.65 28.37
CA GLU A 242 10.77 12.45 28.35
C GLU A 242 9.44 12.77 27.64
N ALA A 243 8.89 11.81 26.90
CA ALA A 243 7.61 12.00 26.23
C ALA A 243 6.44 11.93 27.23
N PRO A 244 5.39 12.77 27.08
CA PRO A 244 4.23 12.71 27.96
C PRO A 244 3.45 11.42 27.79
N SER A 245 2.93 10.90 28.89
CA SER A 245 2.29 9.58 28.96
C SER A 245 1.05 9.44 28.09
N ASN A 246 0.92 8.28 27.44
CA ASN A 246 -0.30 7.84 26.78
C ASN A 246 -1.51 7.76 27.72
N ALA A 247 -1.31 7.76 29.04
CA ALA A 247 -2.39 7.90 30.01
C ALA A 247 -3.24 9.17 29.82
N LEU A 248 -2.73 10.22 29.16
CA LEU A 248 -3.50 11.41 28.77
C LEU A 248 -4.72 11.10 27.87
N ALA A 249 -4.69 9.99 27.13
CA ALA A 249 -5.82 9.45 26.40
C ALA A 249 -7.08 9.26 27.27
N SER A 250 -6.90 8.95 28.57
CA SER A 250 -7.99 8.83 29.56
C SER A 250 -8.75 10.14 29.81
N VAL A 251 -8.20 11.29 29.41
CA VAL A 251 -8.79 12.62 29.62
C VAL A 251 -9.80 12.96 28.52
N VAL A 252 -9.48 12.66 27.24
CA VAL A 252 -10.32 13.06 26.09
C VAL A 252 -11.61 12.24 25.96
N GLN A 253 -11.63 10.99 26.42
CA GLN A 253 -12.79 10.10 26.37
C GLN A 253 -14.05 10.63 27.10
N TYR A 254 -13.90 11.63 27.97
CA TYR A 254 -15.00 12.22 28.75
C TYR A 254 -15.42 13.62 28.29
N VAL A 255 -14.78 14.15 27.25
CA VAL A 255 -15.12 15.45 26.67
C VAL A 255 -16.38 15.29 25.79
N PRO A 256 -17.42 16.13 25.96
CA PRO A 256 -18.58 16.12 25.07
C PRO A 256 -18.17 16.35 23.61
N LEU A 257 -18.67 15.53 22.68
CA LEU A 257 -18.30 15.59 21.26
C LEU A 257 -18.78 16.89 20.60
N GLU A 258 -19.81 17.52 21.15
CA GLU A 258 -20.35 18.82 20.76
C GLU A 258 -19.33 19.96 20.94
N LEU A 259 -18.32 19.77 21.80
CA LEU A 259 -17.21 20.72 21.99
C LEU A 259 -16.03 20.45 21.05
N MET A 260 -15.97 19.27 20.40
CA MET A 260 -14.83 18.83 19.59
C MET A 260 -14.53 19.80 18.45
N ASP A 261 -15.52 20.09 17.60
CA ASP A 261 -15.34 20.99 16.45
C ASP A 261 -14.97 22.43 16.89
N GLY A 262 -15.42 22.86 18.06
CA GLY A 262 -15.05 24.14 18.66
C GLY A 262 -13.60 24.16 19.14
N VAL A 263 -13.15 23.10 19.82
CA VAL A 263 -11.78 22.96 20.31
C VAL A 263 -10.81 22.81 19.13
N ILE A 264 -11.10 21.94 18.17
CA ILE A 264 -10.24 21.70 17.00
C ILE A 264 -10.14 22.95 16.12
N ARG A 265 -11.24 23.65 15.81
CA ARG A 265 -11.20 24.89 15.01
C ARG A 265 -10.44 26.01 15.71
N ASN A 266 -10.59 26.15 17.03
CA ASN A 266 -9.80 27.12 17.79
C ASN A 266 -8.31 26.76 17.78
N LEU A 267 -7.99 25.47 17.80
CA LEU A 267 -6.62 24.94 17.79
C LEU A 267 -5.92 25.10 16.44
N THR A 268 -6.58 24.75 15.33
CA THR A 268 -5.98 24.82 13.97
C THR A 268 -5.83 26.24 13.43
N ASN A 269 -6.48 27.21 14.09
CA ASN A 269 -6.51 28.62 13.71
C ASN A 269 -5.77 29.53 14.72
N ASP A 270 -5.01 28.95 15.67
CA ASP A 270 -4.23 29.72 16.65
C ASP A 270 -2.81 29.95 16.11
N ASP A 271 -2.58 31.14 15.54
CA ASP A 271 -1.30 31.55 14.95
C ASP A 271 -0.11 31.53 15.94
N SER A 272 -0.36 31.36 17.25
CA SER A 272 0.71 31.19 18.24
C SER A 272 1.32 29.79 18.27
N ILE A 273 0.70 28.80 17.61
CA ILE A 273 1.14 27.40 17.62
C ILE A 273 1.96 27.12 16.36
N THR A 274 3.22 26.75 16.54
CA THR A 274 4.13 26.44 15.42
C THR A 274 3.79 25.08 14.78
N ASP A 275 4.13 24.93 13.50
CA ASP A 275 3.88 23.68 12.76
C ASP A 275 4.59 22.47 13.39
N ALA A 276 5.74 22.67 14.04
CA ALA A 276 6.44 21.61 14.78
C ALA A 276 5.70 21.19 16.08
N GLN A 277 5.18 22.16 16.84
CA GLN A 277 4.33 21.89 18.02
C GLN A 277 3.02 21.19 17.62
N MET A 278 2.41 21.65 16.52
CA MET A 278 1.18 21.07 15.98
C MET A 278 1.40 19.62 15.49
N MET A 279 2.47 19.38 14.74
CA MET A 279 2.92 18.06 14.29
C MET A 279 3.21 17.10 15.47
N THR A 280 3.86 17.61 16.52
CA THR A 280 4.16 16.85 17.74
C THR A 280 2.87 16.45 18.47
N ALA A 281 1.90 17.35 18.55
CA ALA A 281 0.61 17.08 19.20
C ALA A 281 -0.23 16.03 18.45
N ILE A 282 -0.42 16.16 17.12
CA ILE A 282 -1.15 15.12 16.36
C ILE A 282 -0.40 13.78 16.40
N SER A 283 0.94 13.79 16.38
CA SER A 283 1.74 12.57 16.51
C SER A 283 1.49 11.83 17.83
N ARG A 284 1.44 12.56 18.96
CA ARG A 284 1.14 11.98 20.28
C ARG A 284 -0.33 11.57 20.41
N MET A 285 -1.25 12.32 19.81
CA MET A 285 -2.67 11.91 19.74
C MET A 285 -2.87 10.61 18.95
N ILE A 286 -2.05 10.34 17.93
CA ILE A 286 -2.09 9.05 17.22
C ILE A 286 -1.49 7.92 18.06
N ASP A 287 -0.45 8.17 18.87
CA ASP A 287 0.08 7.16 19.79
C ASP A 287 -0.96 6.71 20.84
N TRP A 288 -1.89 7.60 21.22
CA TRP A 288 -3.03 7.30 22.11
C TRP A 288 -3.99 6.22 21.59
N VAL A 289 -3.96 5.84 20.30
CA VAL A 289 -4.67 4.66 19.78
C VAL A 289 -4.25 3.39 20.55
N SER A 290 -3.07 3.39 21.16
CA SER A 290 -2.57 2.29 22.00
C SER A 290 -3.27 2.16 23.37
N TRP A 291 -4.08 3.14 23.81
CA TRP A 291 -4.62 3.18 25.17
C TRP A 291 -5.89 2.32 25.34
N PRO A 292 -5.86 1.19 26.10
CA PRO A 292 -6.94 0.19 26.07
C PRO A 292 -8.30 0.68 26.60
N LEU A 293 -8.32 1.68 27.49
CA LEU A 293 -9.57 2.25 28.04
C LEU A 293 -10.11 3.43 27.21
N GLY A 294 -9.51 3.69 26.04
CA GLY A 294 -9.69 4.92 25.28
C GLY A 294 -10.91 4.97 24.37
N LYS A 295 -11.98 5.64 24.81
CA LYS A 295 -13.21 5.82 23.99
C LYS A 295 -13.16 7.09 23.14
N ASN A 296 -13.62 7.00 21.89
CA ASN A 296 -13.69 8.11 20.91
C ASN A 296 -12.35 8.76 20.52
N ILE A 297 -11.20 8.14 20.81
CA ILE A 297 -9.87 8.69 20.49
C ILE A 297 -9.70 8.84 18.98
N ASP A 298 -10.19 7.86 18.21
CA ASP A 298 -10.27 7.88 16.75
C ASP A 298 -10.95 9.16 16.23
N LYS A 299 -12.07 9.55 16.84
CA LYS A 299 -12.84 10.74 16.45
C LYS A 299 -12.05 12.01 16.72
N TRP A 300 -11.33 12.10 17.84
CA TRP A 300 -10.45 13.24 18.15
C TRP A 300 -9.26 13.35 17.18
N ILE A 301 -8.64 12.22 16.81
CA ILE A 301 -7.57 12.18 15.81
C ILE A 301 -8.10 12.61 14.44
N ILE A 302 -9.18 11.99 13.97
CA ILE A 302 -9.77 12.24 12.65
C ILE A 302 -10.29 13.68 12.56
N ALA A 303 -10.88 14.23 13.64
CA ALA A 303 -11.28 15.63 13.69
C ALA A 303 -10.08 16.58 13.55
N LEU A 304 -8.96 16.32 14.25
CA LEU A 304 -7.75 17.14 14.12
C LEU A 304 -7.12 17.02 12.71
N LEU A 305 -7.06 15.82 12.12
CA LEU A 305 -6.58 15.65 10.75
C LEU A 305 -7.47 16.38 9.73
N LYS A 306 -8.81 16.33 9.91
CA LYS A 306 -9.77 17.11 9.10
C LYS A 306 -9.58 18.63 9.28
N GLY A 307 -9.35 19.09 10.50
CA GLY A 307 -9.06 20.49 10.81
C GLY A 307 -7.78 20.98 10.12
N LEU A 308 -6.69 20.22 10.23
CA LEU A 308 -5.42 20.50 9.54
C LEU A 308 -5.56 20.53 8.01
N ALA A 309 -6.41 19.65 7.45
CA ALA A 309 -6.71 19.67 6.02
C ALA A 309 -7.50 20.92 5.61
N ALA A 310 -8.47 21.36 6.44
CA ALA A 310 -9.24 22.58 6.21
C ALA A 310 -8.37 23.86 6.23
N VAL A 311 -7.34 23.91 7.07
CA VAL A 311 -6.33 24.99 7.08
C VAL A 311 -5.14 24.73 6.12
N LYS A 312 -5.27 23.79 5.18
CA LYS A 312 -4.27 23.44 4.15
C LYS A 312 -2.87 23.06 4.68
N LYS A 313 -2.74 22.56 5.92
CA LYS A 313 -1.47 22.15 6.55
C LYS A 313 -1.00 20.76 6.05
N PHE A 314 -0.98 20.56 4.74
CA PHE A 314 -0.77 19.25 4.11
C PHE A 314 0.60 18.63 4.43
N SER A 315 1.67 19.42 4.56
CA SER A 315 3.00 18.87 4.91
C SER A 315 2.99 18.13 6.25
N ILE A 316 2.28 18.67 7.26
CA ILE A 316 2.11 18.02 8.57
C ILE A 316 1.35 16.70 8.40
N LEU A 317 0.24 16.72 7.65
CA LEU A 317 -0.58 15.53 7.40
C LEU A 317 0.22 14.42 6.70
N ILE A 318 1.07 14.78 5.75
CA ILE A 318 1.91 13.86 4.98
C ILE A 318 2.95 13.19 5.88
N GLU A 319 3.77 14.00 6.56
CA GLU A 319 4.87 13.52 7.39
C GLU A 319 4.38 12.70 8.58
N VAL A 320 3.29 13.12 9.23
CA VAL A 320 2.66 12.39 10.33
C VAL A 320 2.05 11.07 9.85
N THR A 321 1.45 11.02 8.66
CA THR A 321 0.94 9.77 8.10
C THR A 321 2.09 8.79 7.85
N LEU A 322 3.13 9.20 7.12
CA LEU A 322 4.29 8.35 6.84
C LEU A 322 5.01 7.88 8.12
N SER A 323 5.12 8.74 9.13
CA SER A 323 5.77 8.42 10.43
C SER A 323 4.95 7.50 11.35
N LYS A 324 3.62 7.45 11.20
CA LYS A 324 2.72 6.76 12.14
C LYS A 324 1.93 5.59 11.56
N ILE A 325 1.78 5.46 10.24
CA ILE A 325 0.79 4.55 9.67
C ILE A 325 1.06 3.07 9.99
N GLU A 326 2.32 2.61 9.98
CA GLU A 326 2.70 1.26 10.45
C GLU A 326 2.35 1.03 11.93
N LYS A 327 2.48 2.07 12.77
CA LYS A 327 2.12 1.99 14.20
C LYS A 327 0.62 1.86 14.38
N VAL A 328 -0.19 2.59 13.63
CA VAL A 328 -1.66 2.44 13.65
C VAL A 328 -2.05 1.05 13.13
N PHE A 329 -1.45 0.60 12.03
CA PHE A 329 -1.70 -0.70 11.42
C PHE A 329 -1.40 -1.87 12.38
N SER A 330 -0.27 -1.83 13.11
CA SER A 330 0.07 -2.90 14.06
C SER A 330 -0.93 -3.05 15.21
N LYS A 331 -1.66 -1.98 15.57
CA LYS A 331 -2.70 -2.05 16.62
C LYS A 331 -3.96 -2.78 16.17
N LEU A 332 -4.13 -3.09 14.88
CA LEU A 332 -5.22 -3.96 14.40
C LEU A 332 -5.14 -5.39 14.96
N LEU A 333 -3.96 -5.85 15.41
CA LEU A 333 -3.83 -7.15 16.08
C LEU A 333 -4.62 -7.22 17.39
N TYR A 334 -4.85 -6.10 18.09
CA TYR A 334 -5.33 -6.10 19.47
C TYR A 334 -6.83 -5.76 19.57
N PRO A 335 -7.72 -6.71 19.90
CA PRO A 335 -9.18 -6.55 19.77
C PRO A 335 -9.78 -5.30 20.43
N ILE A 336 -9.23 -4.88 21.57
CA ILE A 336 -9.73 -3.75 22.38
C ILE A 336 -9.59 -2.40 21.65
N VAL A 337 -8.51 -2.21 20.88
CA VAL A 337 -8.20 -0.94 20.18
C VAL A 337 -8.40 -1.02 18.66
N ARG A 338 -8.64 -2.22 18.13
CA ARG A 338 -8.78 -2.55 16.71
C ARG A 338 -9.75 -1.63 15.95
N GLU A 339 -10.94 -1.38 16.50
CA GLU A 339 -11.96 -0.53 15.86
C GLU A 339 -11.47 0.92 15.68
N GLY A 340 -10.89 1.51 16.73
CA GLY A 340 -10.33 2.87 16.68
C GLY A 340 -9.09 2.98 15.79
N ALA A 341 -8.21 1.96 15.81
CA ALA A 341 -7.06 1.87 14.93
C ALA A 341 -7.49 1.78 13.44
N LEU A 342 -8.50 0.98 13.14
CA LEU A 342 -9.05 0.82 11.79
C LEU A 342 -9.72 2.10 11.28
N SER A 343 -10.50 2.78 12.13
CA SER A 343 -11.10 4.09 11.87
C SER A 343 -10.05 5.14 11.45
N VAL A 344 -8.95 5.24 12.21
CA VAL A 344 -7.83 6.15 11.89
C VAL A 344 -7.07 5.73 10.63
N LEU A 345 -6.81 4.43 10.44
CA LEU A 345 -6.12 3.89 9.27
C LEU A 345 -6.90 4.12 7.97
N GLN A 346 -8.21 3.84 7.97
CA GLN A 346 -9.12 4.10 6.86
C GLN A 346 -9.06 5.59 6.47
N TYR A 347 -9.17 6.48 7.45
CA TYR A 347 -9.12 7.92 7.18
C TYR A 347 -7.75 8.33 6.61
N MET A 348 -6.63 7.87 7.19
CA MET A 348 -5.29 8.14 6.66
C MET A 348 -5.13 7.69 5.21
N LEU A 349 -5.43 6.43 4.89
CA LEU A 349 -5.23 5.89 3.53
C LEU A 349 -6.21 6.48 2.51
N LEU A 350 -7.50 6.63 2.85
CA LEU A 350 -8.48 7.22 1.94
C LEU A 350 -8.27 8.73 1.75
N SER A 351 -7.49 9.40 2.60
CA SER A 351 -7.09 10.80 2.39
C SER A 351 -5.74 10.97 1.69
N PHE A 352 -4.78 10.06 1.92
CA PHE A 352 -3.41 10.06 1.35
C PHE A 352 -3.39 9.59 -0.13
N GLN A 353 -4.23 10.15 -1.00
CA GLN A 353 -4.39 9.66 -2.38
C GLN A 353 -3.35 10.18 -3.41
N HIS A 354 -2.30 10.85 -2.97
CA HIS A 354 -1.31 11.50 -3.82
C HIS A 354 0.00 10.70 -3.97
N SER A 355 0.23 9.71 -3.10
CA SER A 355 1.27 8.68 -3.27
C SER A 355 0.83 7.35 -2.67
N HIS A 356 1.24 6.28 -3.32
CA HIS A 356 1.18 4.91 -2.83
C HIS A 356 2.03 4.66 -1.57
N GLU A 357 2.94 5.55 -1.20
CA GLU A 357 4.01 5.31 -0.21
C GLU A 357 3.49 4.90 1.17
N ALA A 358 2.50 5.62 1.72
CA ALA A 358 1.89 5.26 3.00
C ALA A 358 1.21 3.88 2.97
N PHE A 359 0.70 3.46 1.81
CA PHE A 359 0.13 2.11 1.62
C PHE A 359 1.23 1.05 1.40
N HIS A 360 2.27 1.38 0.63
CA HIS A 360 3.42 0.51 0.34
C HIS A 360 4.19 0.13 1.61
N LEU A 361 4.29 1.04 2.60
CA LEU A 361 4.82 0.74 3.95
C LEU A 361 4.08 -0.41 4.67
N LEU A 362 2.82 -0.67 4.33
CA LEU A 362 1.99 -1.69 5.01
C LEU A 362 2.06 -3.07 4.36
N LEU A 363 2.39 -3.15 3.07
CA LEU A 363 2.30 -4.38 2.28
C LEU A 363 3.10 -5.56 2.86
N PRO A 364 4.32 -5.40 3.42
CA PRO A 364 5.05 -6.51 4.06
C PRO A 364 4.31 -7.09 5.29
N HIS A 365 3.49 -6.27 5.95
CA HIS A 365 2.80 -6.60 7.19
C HIS A 365 1.41 -7.19 6.96
N VAL A 366 0.74 -6.87 5.84
CA VAL A 366 -0.64 -7.30 5.56
C VAL A 366 -0.83 -8.83 5.57
N PRO A 367 0.00 -9.66 4.91
CA PRO A 367 -0.21 -11.10 4.90
C PRO A 367 -0.11 -11.71 6.31
N ARG A 368 0.80 -11.18 7.15
CA ARG A 368 0.96 -11.59 8.56
C ARG A 368 -0.26 -11.20 9.40
N LEU A 369 -0.76 -9.97 9.26
CA LEU A 369 -1.97 -9.52 9.95
C LEU A 369 -3.20 -10.36 9.55
N VAL A 370 -3.40 -10.57 8.25
CA VAL A 370 -4.55 -11.32 7.72
C VAL A 370 -4.53 -12.78 8.17
N ALA A 371 -3.35 -13.42 8.21
CA ALA A 371 -3.20 -14.78 8.74
C ALA A 371 -3.54 -14.87 10.25
N SER A 372 -3.07 -13.91 11.06
CA SER A 372 -3.36 -13.86 12.50
C SER A 372 -4.84 -13.62 12.78
N LEU A 373 -5.48 -12.65 12.10
CA LEU A 373 -6.92 -12.37 12.29
C LEU A 373 -7.80 -13.54 11.84
N LYS A 374 -7.45 -14.24 10.74
CA LYS A 374 -8.17 -15.45 10.29
C LYS A 374 -8.06 -16.62 11.29
N LYS A 375 -7.08 -16.61 12.20
CA LYS A 375 -6.90 -17.61 13.26
C LYS A 375 -7.67 -17.28 14.55
N GLU A 376 -8.12 -16.03 14.72
CA GLU A 376 -8.78 -15.57 15.96
C GLU A 376 -10.24 -16.04 16.07
N ASP A 377 -10.89 -16.36 14.95
CA ASP A 377 -12.30 -16.80 14.85
C ASP A 377 -13.28 -15.94 15.68
N SER A 378 -13.13 -14.60 15.57
CA SER A 378 -13.92 -13.63 16.31
C SER A 378 -14.66 -12.66 15.39
N ASN A 379 -15.88 -12.27 15.77
CA ASN A 379 -16.67 -11.27 15.03
C ASN A 379 -15.91 -9.94 14.81
N SER A 380 -15.03 -9.59 15.76
CA SER A 380 -14.15 -8.42 15.69
C SER A 380 -13.07 -8.59 14.61
N ALA A 381 -12.44 -9.76 14.54
CA ALA A 381 -11.46 -10.07 13.51
C ALA A 381 -12.11 -10.15 12.12
N THR A 382 -13.27 -10.80 12.00
CA THR A 382 -14.01 -10.91 10.72
C THR A 382 -14.40 -9.53 10.17
N SER A 383 -15.04 -8.67 10.97
CA SER A 383 -15.42 -7.32 10.50
C SER A 383 -14.20 -6.45 10.19
N CYS A 384 -13.10 -6.62 10.92
CA CYS A 384 -11.83 -5.95 10.60
C CYS A 384 -11.21 -6.46 9.30
N LEU A 385 -11.31 -7.75 8.99
CA LEU A 385 -10.82 -8.35 7.74
C LEU A 385 -11.63 -7.87 6.53
N GLU A 386 -12.96 -7.82 6.63
CA GLU A 386 -13.84 -7.31 5.57
C GLU A 386 -13.53 -5.84 5.25
N GLN A 387 -13.45 -5.00 6.28
CA GLN A 387 -13.15 -3.58 6.13
C GLN A 387 -11.70 -3.31 5.67
N LEU A 388 -10.74 -4.14 6.10
CA LEU A 388 -9.36 -4.06 5.62
C LEU A 388 -9.25 -4.51 4.16
N ALA A 389 -10.00 -5.53 3.73
CA ALA A 389 -10.09 -5.93 2.33
C ALA A 389 -10.72 -4.82 1.47
N GLU A 390 -11.82 -4.20 1.90
CA GLU A 390 -12.39 -3.04 1.21
C GLU A 390 -11.36 -1.92 1.03
N LEU A 391 -10.62 -1.59 2.10
CA LEU A 391 -9.57 -0.57 2.09
C LEU A 391 -8.39 -0.93 1.16
N ILE A 392 -7.91 -2.18 1.20
CA ILE A 392 -6.84 -2.69 0.32
C ILE A 392 -7.27 -2.63 -1.15
N HIS A 393 -8.49 -3.06 -1.49
CA HIS A 393 -9.01 -2.98 -2.85
C HIS A 393 -9.20 -1.53 -3.32
N CYS A 394 -9.60 -0.60 -2.44
CA CYS A 394 -9.57 0.84 -2.74
C CYS A 394 -8.15 1.34 -3.05
N MET A 395 -7.14 0.92 -2.30
CA MET A 395 -5.74 1.33 -2.55
C MET A 395 -5.17 0.71 -3.82
N PHE A 396 -5.41 -0.57 -4.12
CA PHE A 396 -5.01 -1.20 -5.38
C PHE A 396 -5.68 -0.56 -6.59
N PHE A 397 -6.95 -0.18 -6.49
CA PHE A 397 -7.64 0.57 -7.55
C PHE A 397 -7.08 1.98 -7.74
N ARG A 398 -6.66 2.65 -6.65
CA ARG A 398 -6.09 4.00 -6.69
C ARG A 398 -4.66 4.02 -7.23
N PHE A 399 -3.88 2.97 -6.97
CA PHE A 399 -2.44 2.86 -7.21
C PHE A 399 -2.09 1.60 -8.03
N SER A 400 -2.70 1.42 -9.20
CA SER A 400 -2.39 0.30 -10.11
C SER A 400 -0.95 0.34 -10.66
N GLY A 401 -0.50 -0.78 -11.24
CA GLY A 401 0.83 -0.88 -11.88
C GLY A 401 1.97 -1.35 -10.97
N PHE A 402 1.68 -2.19 -9.97
CA PHE A 402 2.68 -2.84 -9.10
C PHE A 402 2.36 -4.35 -8.87
N PRO A 403 2.25 -5.19 -9.92
CA PRO A 403 1.82 -6.60 -9.78
C PRO A 403 2.70 -7.38 -8.79
N ASP A 404 4.01 -7.38 -9.04
CA ASP A 404 5.03 -8.13 -8.29
C ASP A 404 5.04 -7.78 -6.77
N LEU A 405 4.59 -6.57 -6.40
CA LEU A 405 4.50 -6.10 -5.01
C LEU A 405 3.13 -6.39 -4.37
N TYR A 406 2.08 -6.57 -5.18
CA TYR A 406 0.70 -6.73 -4.73
C TYR A 406 0.25 -8.19 -4.68
N GLU A 407 0.86 -9.08 -5.47
CA GLU A 407 0.54 -10.51 -5.51
C GLU A 407 0.52 -11.19 -4.12
N PRO A 408 1.53 -11.05 -3.22
CA PRO A 408 1.50 -11.68 -1.90
C PRO A 408 0.35 -11.20 -1.00
N VAL A 409 -0.13 -9.98 -1.24
CA VAL A 409 -1.24 -9.38 -0.50
C VAL A 409 -2.59 -9.80 -1.10
N LEU A 410 -2.71 -9.84 -2.43
CA LEU A 410 -3.87 -10.36 -3.15
C LEU A 410 -4.13 -11.82 -2.76
N GLU A 411 -3.11 -12.67 -2.75
CA GLU A 411 -3.17 -14.07 -2.31
C GLU A 411 -3.64 -14.20 -0.86
N ALA A 412 -3.21 -13.29 0.03
CA ALA A 412 -3.67 -13.27 1.42
C ALA A 412 -5.16 -12.86 1.57
N VAL A 413 -5.64 -11.91 0.77
CA VAL A 413 -7.04 -11.40 0.86
C VAL A 413 -8.05 -12.09 -0.04
N LYS A 414 -7.65 -12.96 -0.99
CA LYS A 414 -8.53 -13.56 -2.03
C LYS A 414 -9.82 -14.24 -1.58
N ALA A 415 -9.92 -14.61 -0.30
CA ALA A 415 -11.09 -15.26 0.31
C ALA A 415 -12.02 -14.27 1.04
N LEU A 416 -11.77 -12.97 0.95
CA LEU A 416 -12.53 -11.89 1.59
C LEU A 416 -13.40 -11.16 0.52
N PRO A 417 -14.47 -10.43 0.93
CA PRO A 417 -15.34 -9.74 -0.02
C PRO A 417 -14.60 -8.65 -0.82
N ILE A 418 -14.71 -8.72 -2.15
CA ILE A 418 -14.19 -7.68 -3.06
C ILE A 418 -15.27 -6.60 -3.23
N PRO A 419 -15.01 -5.32 -2.88
CA PRO A 419 -15.98 -4.24 -3.08
C PRO A 419 -16.19 -3.96 -4.56
N ASN A 420 -17.42 -3.57 -4.94
CA ASN A 420 -17.71 -3.20 -6.33
C ASN A 420 -17.07 -1.85 -6.72
N GLU A 421 -16.92 -1.63 -8.03
CA GLU A 421 -16.17 -0.48 -8.54
C GLU A 421 -16.79 0.89 -8.15
N ASP A 422 -18.11 0.97 -8.07
CA ASP A 422 -18.79 2.23 -7.72
C ASP A 422 -18.66 2.54 -6.21
N ARG A 423 -18.65 1.50 -5.35
CA ARG A 423 -18.30 1.61 -3.93
C ARG A 423 -16.85 2.08 -3.75
N ILE A 424 -15.91 1.53 -4.51
CA ILE A 424 -14.50 1.97 -4.48
C ILE A 424 -14.38 3.45 -4.88
N LYS A 425 -15.00 3.85 -6.00
CA LYS A 425 -15.02 5.25 -6.46
C LYS A 425 -15.65 6.18 -5.44
N HIS A 426 -16.72 5.76 -4.78
CA HIS A 426 -17.40 6.54 -3.74
C HIS A 426 -16.51 6.77 -2.51
N LEU A 427 -15.85 5.73 -2.01
CA LEU A 427 -14.94 5.83 -0.85
C LEU A 427 -13.71 6.72 -1.13
N LEU A 428 -13.12 6.58 -2.32
CA LEU A 428 -12.03 7.44 -2.78
C LEU A 428 -12.52 8.88 -3.00
N GLY A 429 -13.74 9.09 -3.51
CA GLY A 429 -14.32 10.41 -3.70
C GLY A 429 -14.64 11.18 -2.42
N GLN A 430 -14.92 10.50 -1.30
CA GLN A 430 -15.35 11.14 -0.05
C GLN A 430 -14.22 11.79 0.78
N ASN A 431 -13.00 11.24 0.75
CA ASN A 431 -12.00 11.54 1.79
C ASN A 431 -10.68 12.15 1.30
N ALA A 432 -10.44 12.23 -0.02
CA ALA A 432 -9.19 12.74 -0.58
C ALA A 432 -8.84 14.15 -0.05
N TRP A 433 -7.62 14.35 0.49
CA TRP A 433 -7.19 15.66 0.99
C TRP A 433 -7.06 16.74 -0.12
N THR A 434 -7.16 16.38 -1.40
CA THR A 434 -7.13 17.33 -2.53
C THR A 434 -8.17 17.02 -3.62
N SER A 435 -9.30 17.72 -3.59
CA SER A 435 -10.15 17.93 -4.77
C SER A 435 -9.70 19.13 -5.64
N GLN A 436 -8.49 19.66 -5.39
CA GLN A 436 -7.84 20.68 -6.22
C GLN A 436 -6.62 20.03 -6.89
N LYS A 437 -6.63 19.95 -8.23
CA LYS A 437 -5.59 19.28 -9.03
C LYS A 437 -4.27 20.07 -9.00
N ASN A 438 -3.17 19.35 -9.24
CA ASN A 438 -1.81 19.82 -9.54
C ASN A 438 -0.97 20.49 -8.43
N GLU A 439 -1.51 21.11 -7.37
CA GLU A 439 -0.65 21.84 -6.39
C GLU A 439 0.37 20.93 -5.64
N LEU A 440 0.00 19.71 -5.24
CA LEU A 440 0.91 18.80 -4.52
C LEU A 440 1.94 18.08 -5.42
N ALA A 441 1.75 18.07 -6.75
CA ALA A 441 2.63 17.34 -7.67
C ALA A 441 4.08 17.88 -7.64
N CYS A 442 4.24 19.19 -7.41
CA CYS A 442 5.53 19.88 -7.38
C CYS A 442 6.44 19.48 -6.21
N PHE A 443 5.94 18.78 -5.19
CA PHE A 443 6.75 18.31 -4.06
C PHE A 443 7.39 16.94 -4.29
N TYR A 444 6.85 16.12 -5.21
CA TYR A 444 7.29 14.73 -5.40
C TYR A 444 8.74 14.52 -5.86
N PRO A 445 9.32 15.32 -6.77
CA PRO A 445 10.67 15.08 -7.28
C PRO A 445 11.80 15.16 -6.24
N ARG A 446 11.52 15.67 -5.03
CA ARG A 446 12.54 15.93 -3.99
C ARG A 446 12.75 14.76 -3.02
N LEU A 447 11.74 13.92 -2.81
CA LEU A 447 11.77 12.84 -1.82
C LEU A 447 12.12 11.45 -2.40
N ALA A 448 12.14 11.30 -3.73
CA ALA A 448 12.46 10.03 -4.38
C ALA A 448 13.97 9.79 -4.49
N SER A 449 14.44 8.64 -3.99
CA SER A 449 15.77 8.11 -4.28
C SER A 449 15.88 7.65 -5.74
N LYS A 450 17.11 7.64 -6.29
CA LYS A 450 17.38 7.02 -7.60
C LYS A 450 17.06 5.52 -7.54
N SER A 451 16.50 4.98 -8.61
CA SER A 451 16.16 3.54 -8.69
C SER A 451 17.41 2.67 -8.57
N GLU A 452 17.32 1.57 -7.81
CA GLU A 452 18.35 0.52 -7.71
C GLU A 452 18.62 -0.16 -9.06
N THR A 453 17.72 -0.01 -10.04
CA THR A 453 17.93 -0.44 -11.43
C THR A 453 19.01 0.35 -12.18
N GLY A 454 19.43 1.51 -11.67
CA GLY A 454 20.28 2.48 -12.35
C GLY A 454 19.59 3.28 -13.46
N LYS A 455 18.48 2.77 -14.02
CA LYS A 455 17.67 3.42 -15.06
C LYS A 455 16.86 4.60 -14.49
N ILE A 456 16.46 5.54 -15.35
CA ILE A 456 15.89 6.85 -14.98
C ILE A 456 14.45 6.98 -15.45
N GLY A 457 13.57 7.52 -14.60
CA GLY A 457 12.16 7.76 -14.93
C GLY A 457 11.90 9.04 -15.74
N LEU A 458 10.66 9.19 -16.23
CA LEU A 458 10.17 10.40 -16.89
C LEU A 458 9.03 11.03 -16.08
N ILE A 459 9.12 12.32 -15.80
CA ILE A 459 8.07 13.05 -15.08
C ILE A 459 6.79 13.12 -15.93
N ASN A 460 5.65 12.76 -15.33
CA ASN A 460 4.34 12.96 -15.95
C ASN A 460 3.93 14.42 -15.82
N LEU A 461 3.79 15.13 -16.94
CA LEU A 461 3.49 16.56 -16.98
C LEU A 461 1.97 16.84 -17.02
N GLY A 462 1.16 15.84 -16.65
CA GLY A 462 -0.29 15.87 -16.70
C GLY A 462 -0.82 15.08 -17.89
N ASN A 463 -1.19 13.81 -17.65
CA ASN A 463 -1.67 12.85 -18.65
C ASN A 463 -0.65 12.50 -19.76
N THR A 464 0.67 12.65 -19.52
CA THR A 464 1.72 12.42 -20.55
C THR A 464 2.31 11.01 -20.54
N CYS A 465 1.75 10.08 -19.77
CA CYS A 465 2.22 8.69 -19.65
C CYS A 465 2.23 7.92 -20.99
N TYR A 466 1.36 8.29 -21.94
CA TYR A 466 1.36 7.77 -23.31
C TYR A 466 2.69 8.05 -24.04
N MET A 467 3.25 9.26 -23.90
CA MET A 467 4.58 9.58 -24.42
C MET A 467 5.64 8.89 -23.59
N ASN A 468 5.59 8.98 -22.26
CA ASN A 468 6.64 8.47 -21.38
C ASN A 468 6.92 6.97 -21.63
N SER A 469 5.87 6.18 -21.81
CA SER A 469 5.96 4.74 -22.14
C SER A 469 6.59 4.47 -23.51
N ILE A 470 6.29 5.30 -24.51
CA ILE A 470 6.88 5.21 -25.85
C ILE A 470 8.35 5.62 -25.86
N ILE A 471 8.72 6.70 -25.16
CA ILE A 471 10.10 7.16 -25.08
C ILE A 471 10.99 6.14 -24.36
N GLN A 472 10.51 5.52 -23.27
CA GLN A 472 11.25 4.43 -22.61
C GLN A 472 11.36 3.18 -23.50
N SER A 473 10.34 2.89 -24.33
CA SER A 473 10.41 1.79 -25.31
C SER A 473 11.48 2.04 -26.38
N LEU A 474 11.51 3.26 -26.94
CA LEU A 474 12.49 3.67 -27.95
C LEU A 474 13.91 3.82 -27.37
N PHE A 475 14.04 4.20 -26.10
CA PHE A 475 15.33 4.28 -25.41
C PHE A 475 15.93 2.89 -25.13
N MET A 476 15.08 1.90 -24.80
CA MET A 476 15.52 0.52 -24.56
C MET A 476 15.76 -0.29 -25.85
N ALA A 477 15.33 0.22 -27.01
CA ALA A 477 15.74 -0.24 -28.33
C ALA A 477 17.20 0.19 -28.60
N SER A 478 18.14 -0.64 -28.13
CA SER A 478 19.59 -0.36 -28.04
C SER A 478 20.19 0.24 -29.32
N ASP A 479 19.92 -0.34 -30.49
CA ASP A 479 20.53 0.13 -31.75
C ASP A 479 19.99 1.49 -32.20
N PHE A 480 18.71 1.76 -31.93
CA PHE A 480 18.10 3.07 -32.17
C PHE A 480 18.65 4.12 -31.18
N ARG A 481 18.75 3.79 -29.88
CA ARG A 481 19.40 4.64 -28.87
C ARG A 481 20.83 4.99 -29.27
N HIS A 482 21.66 3.99 -29.60
CA HIS A 482 23.06 4.22 -30.00
C HIS A 482 23.15 5.07 -31.28
N SER A 483 22.27 4.82 -32.26
CA SER A 483 22.22 5.62 -33.49
C SER A 483 21.84 7.08 -33.24
N VAL A 484 20.89 7.33 -32.34
CA VAL A 484 20.45 8.68 -31.92
C VAL A 484 21.53 9.40 -31.11
N LEU A 485 22.20 8.71 -30.18
CA LEU A 485 23.30 9.29 -29.38
C LEU A 485 24.50 9.67 -30.25
N ASN A 486 24.82 8.86 -31.27
CA ASN A 486 25.93 9.07 -32.19
C ASN A 486 25.67 10.09 -33.33
N LEU A 487 24.56 10.84 -33.29
CA LEU A 487 24.27 11.84 -34.32
C LEU A 487 25.27 13.02 -34.25
N THR A 488 26.01 13.18 -35.35
CA THR A 488 26.86 14.35 -35.60
C THR A 488 26.01 15.62 -35.74
N GLU A 489 26.48 16.75 -35.20
CA GLU A 489 25.77 18.02 -35.26
C GLU A 489 25.38 18.41 -36.70
N SER A 490 24.07 18.46 -36.96
CA SER A 490 23.53 18.94 -38.22
C SER A 490 22.23 19.68 -37.98
N ASN A 491 22.20 20.97 -38.32
CA ASN A 491 21.05 21.86 -38.14
C ASN A 491 19.81 21.47 -38.96
N ALA A 492 19.85 20.37 -39.71
CA ALA A 492 18.77 19.82 -40.51
C ALA A 492 17.82 18.88 -39.72
N GLN A 493 18.13 18.48 -38.48
CA GLN A 493 17.32 17.53 -37.70
C GLN A 493 16.96 18.01 -36.26
N PRO A 494 16.25 19.13 -36.10
CA PRO A 494 15.96 19.74 -34.80
C PRO A 494 15.13 18.89 -33.83
N LEU A 495 14.22 18.03 -34.31
CA LEU A 495 13.46 17.11 -33.44
C LEU A 495 14.34 15.94 -33.00
N MET A 496 15.15 15.40 -33.91
CA MET A 496 16.08 14.32 -33.59
C MET A 496 17.16 14.79 -32.58
N THR A 497 17.69 16.01 -32.71
CA THR A 497 18.58 16.61 -31.69
C THR A 497 17.90 16.69 -30.33
N LYS A 498 16.62 17.08 -30.24
CA LYS A 498 15.89 17.09 -28.96
C LYS A 498 15.69 15.67 -28.39
N LEU A 499 15.58 14.63 -29.22
CA LEU A 499 15.55 13.23 -28.78
C LEU A 499 16.92 12.79 -28.26
N GLN A 500 18.01 13.13 -28.94
CA GLN A 500 19.39 12.89 -28.51
C GLN A 500 19.66 13.53 -27.14
N TRP A 501 19.21 14.77 -26.91
CA TRP A 501 19.28 15.40 -25.60
C TRP A 501 18.50 14.61 -24.53
N LEU A 502 17.26 14.18 -24.82
CA LEU A 502 16.45 13.43 -23.85
C LEU A 502 17.08 12.06 -23.51
N PHE A 503 17.56 11.32 -24.51
CA PHE A 503 18.24 10.04 -24.33
C PHE A 503 19.55 10.19 -23.56
N ALA A 504 20.36 11.21 -23.81
CA ALA A 504 21.59 11.46 -23.06
C ALA A 504 21.32 11.77 -21.58
N PHE A 505 20.23 12.49 -21.27
CA PHE A 505 19.81 12.69 -19.88
C PHE A 505 19.26 11.40 -19.22
N LEU A 506 18.60 10.49 -19.97
CA LEU A 506 18.20 9.17 -19.47
C LEU A 506 19.39 8.23 -19.20
N GLU A 507 20.47 8.34 -19.98
CA GLU A 507 21.67 7.51 -19.84
C GLU A 507 22.64 8.03 -18.75
N HIS A 508 22.66 9.35 -18.48
CA HIS A 508 23.73 9.98 -17.68
C HIS A 508 23.30 10.91 -16.54
N SER A 509 22.00 11.20 -16.35
CA SER A 509 21.57 12.00 -15.19
C SER A 509 21.71 11.22 -13.88
N GLN A 510 21.88 11.94 -12.77
CA GLN A 510 21.85 11.39 -11.41
C GLN A 510 20.50 11.56 -10.71
N ARG A 511 19.55 12.29 -11.32
CA ARG A 511 18.18 12.38 -10.82
C ARG A 511 17.45 11.02 -10.90
N PRO A 512 16.44 10.78 -10.04
CA PRO A 512 15.57 9.61 -10.15
C PRO A 512 14.70 9.64 -11.41
N ALA A 513 14.29 10.83 -11.83
CA ALA A 513 13.51 11.08 -13.03
C ALA A 513 13.81 12.47 -13.60
N ILE A 514 13.58 12.64 -14.90
CA ILE A 514 13.81 13.89 -15.65
C ILE A 514 12.52 14.41 -16.29
N SER A 515 12.45 15.71 -16.60
CA SER A 515 11.31 16.31 -17.31
C SER A 515 11.47 16.18 -18.84
N PRO A 516 10.54 15.51 -19.55
CA PRO A 516 10.57 15.45 -21.01
C PRO A 516 10.01 16.72 -21.71
N GLU A 517 9.69 17.79 -20.97
CA GLU A 517 8.95 18.99 -21.44
C GLU A 517 9.48 19.61 -22.74
N SER A 518 10.80 19.78 -22.87
CA SER A 518 11.44 20.33 -24.08
C SER A 518 11.23 19.45 -25.31
N PHE A 519 11.16 18.13 -25.12
CA PHE A 519 10.90 17.17 -26.19
C PHE A 519 9.40 17.04 -26.49
N LEU A 520 8.56 16.98 -25.46
CA LEU A 520 7.09 16.98 -25.58
C LEU A 520 6.61 18.18 -26.40
N SER A 521 7.15 19.37 -26.12
CA SER A 521 6.81 20.61 -26.83
C SER A 521 7.22 20.65 -28.31
N ALA A 522 8.11 19.76 -28.76
CA ALA A 522 8.56 19.66 -30.16
C ALA A 522 8.01 18.44 -30.91
N SER A 523 7.65 17.38 -30.16
CA SER A 523 7.04 16.15 -30.65
C SER A 523 5.50 16.16 -30.55
N TRP A 524 4.89 17.28 -30.18
CA TRP A 524 3.45 17.40 -30.00
C TRP A 524 2.68 17.21 -31.33
N PRO A 525 1.70 16.27 -31.42
CA PRO A 525 0.81 16.15 -32.58
C PRO A 525 -0.15 17.34 -32.66
N PRO A 526 -0.30 18.05 -33.80
CA PRO A 526 -1.07 19.28 -33.89
C PRO A 526 -2.55 19.18 -33.50
N TRP A 527 -3.13 17.97 -33.51
CA TRP A 527 -4.51 17.69 -33.14
C TRP A 527 -4.69 17.19 -31.69
N PHE A 528 -3.61 16.94 -30.95
CA PHE A 528 -3.68 16.55 -29.54
C PHE A 528 -3.98 17.77 -28.66
N SER A 529 -4.92 17.61 -27.73
CA SER A 529 -5.28 18.66 -26.76
C SER A 529 -4.36 18.60 -25.52
N PRO A 530 -3.70 19.71 -25.13
CA PRO A 530 -2.83 19.75 -23.96
C PRO A 530 -3.54 19.31 -22.67
N GLY A 531 -2.89 18.43 -21.90
CA GLY A 531 -3.43 17.87 -20.66
C GLY A 531 -4.56 16.83 -20.82
N ALA A 532 -4.99 16.50 -22.04
CA ALA A 532 -5.88 15.37 -22.30
C ALA A 532 -5.11 14.04 -22.40
N GLN A 533 -5.79 12.92 -22.14
CA GLN A 533 -5.25 11.58 -22.38
C GLN A 533 -5.33 11.26 -23.89
N GLN A 534 -4.37 10.48 -24.40
CA GLN A 534 -4.17 10.25 -25.84
C GLN A 534 -3.77 8.78 -26.12
N ASP A 535 -3.81 8.38 -27.39
CA ASP A 535 -3.37 7.05 -27.83
C ASP A 535 -1.84 7.01 -28.00
N CYS A 536 -1.18 6.05 -27.34
CA CYS A 536 0.29 5.96 -27.41
C CYS A 536 0.80 5.44 -28.77
N SER A 537 0.01 4.65 -29.49
CA SER A 537 0.36 4.17 -30.83
C SER A 537 0.23 5.27 -31.88
N GLU A 538 -0.76 6.16 -31.74
CA GLU A 538 -0.91 7.34 -32.58
C GLU A 538 0.25 8.32 -32.39
N TYR A 539 0.64 8.57 -31.14
CA TYR A 539 1.82 9.36 -30.81
C TYR A 539 3.12 8.75 -31.41
N LEU A 540 3.30 7.43 -31.28
CA LEU A 540 4.44 6.71 -31.87
C LEU A 540 4.50 6.85 -33.39
N LYS A 541 3.37 6.64 -34.09
CA LYS A 541 3.28 6.78 -35.56
C LYS A 541 3.64 8.21 -35.99
N TYR A 542 3.08 9.22 -35.35
CA TYR A 542 3.41 10.63 -35.62
C TYR A 542 4.89 10.94 -35.35
N LEU A 543 5.45 10.45 -34.23
CA LEU A 543 6.86 10.67 -33.89
C LEU A 543 7.80 10.05 -34.93
N LEU A 544 7.58 8.79 -35.32
CA LEU A 544 8.40 8.12 -36.32
C LEU A 544 8.29 8.79 -37.71
N ASP A 545 7.09 9.17 -38.15
CA ASP A 545 6.88 9.91 -39.40
C ASP A 545 7.60 11.27 -39.40
N ARG A 546 7.47 12.03 -38.32
CA ARG A 546 8.15 13.32 -38.13
C ARG A 546 9.67 13.20 -38.20
N LEU A 547 10.25 12.22 -37.51
CA LEU A 547 11.69 11.95 -37.54
C LEU A 547 12.15 11.49 -38.94
N HIS A 548 11.34 10.68 -39.62
CA HIS A 548 11.61 10.22 -40.97
C HIS A 548 11.61 11.36 -41.99
N GLU A 549 10.53 12.12 -42.13
CA GLU A 549 10.43 13.20 -43.13
C GLU A 549 11.39 14.37 -42.83
N GLU A 550 11.76 14.61 -41.57
CA GLU A 550 12.80 15.58 -41.19
C GLU A 550 14.18 15.17 -41.75
N GLU A 551 14.66 13.95 -41.47
CA GLU A 551 15.92 13.44 -42.01
C GLU A 551 15.89 13.33 -43.55
N LYS A 552 14.79 12.81 -44.11
CA LYS A 552 14.57 12.64 -45.55
C LYS A 552 14.61 13.99 -46.29
N THR A 553 13.99 15.02 -45.72
CA THR A 553 14.01 16.39 -46.26
C THR A 553 15.40 17.01 -46.16
N GLY A 554 16.09 16.85 -45.02
CA GLY A 554 17.48 17.28 -44.86
C GLY A 554 18.41 16.68 -45.92
N LYS A 555 18.35 15.34 -46.11
CA LYS A 555 19.10 14.64 -47.16
C LYS A 555 18.76 15.13 -48.57
N ARG A 556 17.47 15.25 -48.90
CA ARG A 556 17.00 15.75 -50.22
C ARG A 556 17.51 17.17 -50.52
N ILE A 557 17.54 18.06 -49.52
CA ILE A 557 18.05 19.43 -49.67
C ILE A 557 19.57 19.40 -49.89
N TYR A 558 20.31 18.67 -49.05
CA TYR A 558 21.77 18.52 -49.20
C TYR A 558 22.15 17.92 -50.56
N GLN A 559 21.45 16.88 -51.02
CA GLN A 559 21.68 16.25 -52.31
C GLN A 559 21.44 17.24 -53.46
N LYS A 560 20.31 17.96 -53.48
CA LYS A 560 20.03 18.96 -54.53
C LYS A 560 21.06 20.10 -54.56
N LEU A 561 21.53 20.56 -53.41
CA LEU A 561 22.60 21.56 -53.31
C LEU A 561 23.96 21.04 -53.78
N LYS A 562 24.20 19.73 -53.70
CA LYS A 562 25.41 19.07 -54.22
C LYS A 562 25.32 18.86 -55.74
N GLU A 563 24.18 18.42 -56.23
CA GLU A 563 23.87 18.24 -57.66
C GLU A 563 23.91 19.56 -58.44
N SER A 564 23.53 20.68 -57.82
CA SER A 564 23.61 22.01 -58.46
C SER A 564 25.04 22.55 -58.64
N ASN A 565 26.07 21.85 -58.16
CA ASN A 565 27.46 22.35 -58.13
C ASN A 565 28.47 21.53 -58.98
N LEU A 566 28.12 20.37 -59.53
CA LEU A 566 29.04 19.58 -60.39
C LEU A 566 28.30 18.61 -61.32
N MET A 567 28.80 18.47 -62.56
CA MET A 567 28.24 17.56 -63.56
C MET A 567 28.57 16.09 -63.28
N SER A 568 27.53 15.32 -63.01
CA SER A 568 27.33 13.92 -63.45
C SER A 568 28.51 12.94 -63.39
N GLN A 569 28.52 12.09 -62.35
CA GLN A 569 28.43 10.63 -62.55
C GLN A 569 28.04 9.96 -61.23
N ALA A 570 26.86 9.33 -61.20
CA ALA A 570 26.41 8.50 -60.10
C ALA A 570 25.66 7.28 -60.66
N LYS A 571 26.16 6.07 -60.35
CA LYS A 571 25.31 4.87 -60.33
C LYS A 571 24.55 4.86 -58.99
N GLU A 572 23.33 4.37 -58.98
CA GLU A 572 22.42 4.51 -57.84
C GLU A 572 22.73 3.49 -56.72
N ASN A 573 23.59 3.87 -55.77
CA ASN A 573 23.75 3.14 -54.51
C ASN A 573 22.54 3.38 -53.58
N HIS A 574 21.39 2.80 -53.95
CA HIS A 574 20.08 2.99 -53.30
C HIS A 574 20.09 2.79 -51.77
N TYR A 575 20.97 1.93 -51.25
CA TYR A 575 21.10 1.61 -49.83
C TYR A 575 21.58 2.78 -48.94
N LEU A 576 22.33 3.76 -49.47
CA LEU A 576 22.87 4.86 -48.65
C LEU A 576 21.81 5.90 -48.26
N ASN A 577 20.66 5.93 -48.93
CA ASN A 577 19.68 7.00 -48.77
C ASN A 577 18.62 6.76 -47.68
N LYS A 578 18.39 5.50 -47.22
CA LYS A 578 17.41 5.19 -46.15
C LYS A 578 17.63 6.06 -44.90
N THR A 579 16.56 6.56 -44.29
CA THR A 579 16.59 7.27 -42.99
C THR A 579 16.87 6.31 -41.83
N LEU A 580 17.22 6.83 -40.66
CA LEU A 580 17.36 6.01 -39.44
C LEU A 580 16.06 5.27 -39.12
N VAL A 581 14.91 5.93 -39.27
CA VAL A 581 13.58 5.31 -39.09
C VAL A 581 13.34 4.19 -40.11
N GLU A 582 13.69 4.36 -41.39
CA GLU A 582 13.58 3.30 -42.41
C GLU A 582 14.56 2.14 -42.19
N LYS A 583 15.71 2.37 -41.54
CA LYS A 583 16.68 1.34 -41.18
C LYS A 583 16.25 0.54 -39.95
N MET A 584 15.66 1.20 -38.96
CA MET A 584 15.33 0.61 -37.67
C MET A 584 13.91 0.02 -37.63
N PHE A 585 12.92 0.70 -38.20
CA PHE A 585 11.50 0.32 -38.08
C PHE A 585 10.82 0.07 -39.43
N GLY A 586 11.48 0.37 -40.56
CA GLY A 586 10.89 0.27 -41.89
C GLY A 586 10.85 -1.17 -42.42
N GLY A 587 9.65 -1.72 -42.58
CA GLY A 587 9.37 -2.96 -43.31
C GLY A 587 8.61 -2.72 -44.61
N LYS A 588 8.41 -3.77 -45.40
CA LYS A 588 7.58 -3.75 -46.63
C LYS A 588 6.64 -4.94 -46.69
N MET A 589 5.45 -4.69 -47.24
CA MET A 589 4.46 -5.70 -47.57
C MET A 589 3.96 -5.51 -49.00
N THR A 590 3.61 -6.60 -49.68
CA THR A 590 2.91 -6.58 -50.97
C THR A 590 1.48 -7.07 -50.80
N THR A 591 0.52 -6.23 -51.17
CA THR A 591 -0.88 -6.63 -51.34
C THR A 591 -1.10 -7.12 -52.78
N LYS A 592 -1.55 -8.36 -52.93
CA LYS A 592 -1.93 -8.98 -54.21
C LYS A 592 -3.45 -9.11 -54.29
N ILE A 593 -4.09 -8.58 -55.32
CA ILE A 593 -5.53 -8.72 -55.58
C ILE A 593 -5.74 -9.49 -56.89
N ARG A 594 -6.28 -10.70 -56.79
CA ARG A 594 -6.54 -11.62 -57.89
C ARG A 594 -8.02 -11.59 -58.27
N CYS A 595 -8.34 -11.04 -59.44
CA CYS A 595 -9.69 -11.07 -59.99
C CYS A 595 -10.09 -12.51 -60.37
N LEU A 596 -11.17 -13.04 -59.80
CA LEU A 596 -11.56 -14.45 -60.01
C LEU A 596 -12.14 -14.72 -61.41
N LYS A 597 -12.58 -13.67 -62.13
CA LYS A 597 -13.15 -13.79 -63.49
C LYS A 597 -12.09 -13.87 -64.59
N CYS A 598 -11.00 -13.09 -64.49
CA CYS A 598 -9.95 -13.04 -65.54
C CYS A 598 -8.58 -13.54 -65.05
N LEU A 599 -8.50 -13.99 -63.79
CA LEU A 599 -7.29 -14.48 -63.10
C LEU A 599 -6.14 -13.47 -63.04
N ASN A 600 -6.36 -12.21 -63.40
CA ASN A 600 -5.36 -11.16 -63.30
C ASN A 600 -5.06 -10.82 -61.84
N VAL A 601 -3.78 -10.84 -61.48
CA VAL A 601 -3.26 -10.29 -60.24
C VAL A 601 -2.86 -8.84 -60.45
N SER A 602 -3.36 -7.95 -59.59
CA SER A 602 -2.78 -6.62 -59.36
C SER A 602 -1.93 -6.70 -58.09
N SER A 603 -0.74 -6.11 -58.09
CA SER A 603 0.19 -6.14 -56.95
C SER A 603 0.64 -4.73 -56.60
N ARG A 604 0.58 -4.37 -55.31
CA ARG A 604 1.04 -3.09 -54.78
C ARG A 604 1.93 -3.34 -53.56
N GLU A 605 3.17 -2.88 -53.63
CA GLU A 605 4.06 -2.83 -52.46
C GLU A 605 3.81 -1.55 -51.66
N GLU A 606 3.81 -1.69 -50.34
CA GLU A 606 3.59 -0.63 -49.36
C GLU A 606 4.59 -0.79 -48.21
N ALA A 607 5.19 0.33 -47.76
CA ALA A 607 6.09 0.34 -46.61
C ALA A 607 5.30 0.54 -45.30
N PHE A 608 5.77 -0.05 -44.20
CA PHE A 608 5.16 0.07 -42.88
C PHE A 608 6.20 0.33 -41.78
N THR A 609 5.75 0.90 -40.67
CA THR A 609 6.53 1.05 -39.42
C THR A 609 5.93 0.27 -38.25
N ASP A 610 4.64 -0.06 -38.29
CA ASP A 610 4.00 -1.02 -37.40
C ASP A 610 3.01 -1.93 -38.15
N LEU A 611 2.74 -3.11 -37.60
CA LEU A 611 1.61 -3.93 -38.00
C LEU A 611 0.46 -3.73 -37.01
N SER A 612 -0.65 -3.18 -37.50
CA SER A 612 -1.85 -2.91 -36.73
C SER A 612 -2.78 -4.13 -36.72
N LEU A 613 -2.63 -4.97 -35.69
CA LEU A 613 -3.22 -6.30 -35.58
C LEU A 613 -4.68 -6.23 -35.08
N ALA A 614 -5.63 -6.50 -35.97
CA ALA A 614 -7.06 -6.57 -35.67
C ALA A 614 -7.44 -7.85 -34.93
N PHE A 615 -8.41 -7.77 -34.03
CA PHE A 615 -9.00 -8.94 -33.37
C PHE A 615 -10.04 -9.60 -34.31
N PRO A 616 -9.95 -10.92 -34.58
CA PRO A 616 -10.98 -11.65 -35.31
C PRO A 616 -12.39 -11.48 -34.71
N PRO A 617 -13.43 -11.35 -35.55
CA PRO A 617 -14.82 -11.24 -35.09
C PRO A 617 -15.28 -12.50 -34.34
N ILE A 618 -16.30 -12.34 -33.49
CA ILE A 618 -16.86 -13.45 -32.70
C ILE A 618 -17.87 -14.22 -33.57
N GLU A 619 -17.37 -15.13 -34.40
CA GLU A 619 -18.22 -15.95 -35.28
C GLU A 619 -19.08 -16.97 -34.52
N ARG A 620 -20.37 -17.01 -34.84
CA ARG A 620 -21.28 -18.06 -34.39
C ARG A 620 -21.18 -19.28 -35.30
N HIS A 621 -20.25 -20.18 -34.98
CA HIS A 621 -20.12 -21.53 -35.56
C HIS A 621 -20.25 -21.65 -37.09
N GLY A 622 -19.12 -21.48 -37.79
CA GLY A 622 -18.65 -22.54 -38.68
C GLY A 622 -18.58 -22.24 -40.18
N HIS A 623 -17.38 -21.97 -40.66
CA HIS A 623 -16.71 -22.81 -41.66
C HIS A 623 -15.18 -22.65 -41.54
N ARG A 624 -14.41 -23.75 -41.59
CA ARG A 624 -12.96 -23.66 -41.86
C ARG A 624 -12.73 -23.62 -43.38
N PRO A 625 -12.02 -22.62 -43.93
CA PRO A 625 -11.45 -22.72 -45.26
C PRO A 625 -10.41 -23.85 -45.33
N ASN A 626 -10.26 -24.48 -46.49
CA ASN A 626 -9.19 -25.46 -46.73
C ASN A 626 -7.87 -24.77 -47.11
N HIS A 627 -6.75 -25.47 -46.88
CA HIS A 627 -5.37 -25.03 -47.07
C HIS A 627 -5.09 -24.12 -48.28
N THR A 628 -4.35 -23.03 -48.02
CA THR A 628 -3.55 -22.28 -49.00
C THR A 628 -2.10 -22.20 -48.49
N THR A 629 -1.11 -22.12 -49.40
CA THR A 629 0.31 -22.37 -49.10
C THR A 629 1.05 -21.16 -48.52
N ILE A 630 0.74 -20.79 -47.28
CA ILE A 630 1.52 -19.84 -46.46
C ILE A 630 2.03 -20.59 -45.22
N LEU A 631 3.30 -20.37 -44.83
CA LEU A 631 3.84 -20.93 -43.59
C LEU A 631 3.25 -20.17 -42.39
N PRO A 632 2.69 -20.84 -41.37
CA PRO A 632 2.14 -20.17 -40.20
C PRO A 632 3.25 -19.50 -39.37
N VAL A 633 2.90 -18.40 -38.71
CA VAL A 633 3.71 -17.81 -37.63
C VAL A 633 3.74 -18.80 -36.45
N GLU A 634 4.94 -19.15 -35.98
CA GLU A 634 5.18 -20.12 -34.91
C GLU A 634 5.84 -19.49 -33.68
N GLU A 635 5.54 -20.04 -32.51
CA GLU A 635 6.23 -19.81 -31.23
C GLU A 635 7.39 -20.82 -31.04
N ILE A 636 8.41 -20.44 -30.26
CA ILE A 636 9.49 -21.35 -29.83
C ILE A 636 9.50 -21.42 -28.30
N GLY A 637 9.13 -22.57 -27.74
CA GLY A 637 9.26 -22.85 -26.30
C GLY A 637 10.73 -23.07 -25.87
N PRO A 638 11.07 -22.82 -24.59
CA PRO A 638 12.42 -23.02 -24.07
C PRO A 638 12.82 -24.50 -24.11
N GLN A 639 13.99 -24.81 -24.68
CA GLN A 639 14.52 -26.17 -24.71
C GLN A 639 15.38 -26.46 -23.48
N ILE A 640 14.96 -27.45 -22.69
CA ILE A 640 15.76 -28.01 -21.59
C ILE A 640 16.81 -28.96 -22.19
N ILE A 641 18.06 -28.82 -21.76
CA ILE A 641 19.17 -29.66 -22.21
C ILE A 641 19.29 -30.88 -21.28
N GLU A 642 18.84 -32.04 -21.72
CA GLU A 642 19.12 -33.32 -21.05
C GLU A 642 20.44 -33.95 -21.56
N PRO A 643 21.28 -34.54 -20.68
CA PRO A 643 22.54 -35.18 -21.06
C PRO A 643 22.33 -36.58 -21.67
N PRO A 644 23.22 -37.06 -22.56
CA PRO A 644 22.98 -38.26 -23.36
C PRO A 644 23.21 -39.58 -22.61
N VAL A 645 22.18 -40.44 -22.59
CA VAL A 645 22.27 -41.83 -22.10
C VAL A 645 22.63 -42.78 -23.25
N LYS A 646 23.53 -43.74 -22.99
CA LYS A 646 24.02 -44.72 -23.99
C LYS A 646 23.04 -45.89 -24.20
N PRO A 647 22.93 -46.46 -25.42
CA PRO A 647 22.08 -47.60 -25.70
C PRO A 647 22.77 -48.96 -25.48
N GLN A 648 22.18 -49.84 -24.67
CA GLN A 648 22.28 -51.33 -24.63
C GLN A 648 21.72 -51.84 -23.27
N SER A 649 21.15 -53.05 -23.10
CA SER A 649 20.39 -53.95 -23.99
C SER A 649 19.98 -55.20 -23.19
N GLN A 650 18.72 -55.68 -23.31
CA GLN A 650 18.27 -57.05 -22.91
C GLN A 650 18.34 -57.34 -21.37
N ILE A 651 17.74 -58.37 -20.73
CA ILE A 651 16.78 -59.45 -21.10
C ILE A 651 16.08 -60.01 -19.82
N ILE A 652 14.79 -60.43 -19.89
CA ILE A 652 14.08 -61.37 -18.94
C ILE A 652 13.90 -60.83 -17.47
N ASP A 653 12.86 -61.13 -16.66
CA ASP A 653 11.93 -62.27 -16.57
C ASP A 653 10.47 -61.91 -16.10
N SER A 654 9.60 -62.93 -15.96
CA SER A 654 8.23 -62.91 -15.39
C SER A 654 7.80 -64.36 -15.07
N PRO A 655 6.96 -64.70 -14.05
CA PRO A 655 5.55 -64.24 -13.99
C PRO A 655 4.79 -64.31 -12.62
N GLY A 656 3.48 -63.95 -12.63
CA GLY A 656 2.47 -64.39 -11.63
C GLY A 656 1.52 -63.27 -11.16
N ARG A 657 0.21 -63.15 -11.44
CA ARG A 657 -0.88 -63.95 -12.08
C ARG A 657 -1.94 -64.53 -11.12
N GLN A 658 -3.00 -63.77 -10.82
CA GLN A 658 -4.39 -64.23 -10.48
C GLN A 658 -5.36 -63.01 -10.34
N ARG A 659 -6.71 -63.12 -10.30
CA ARG A 659 -7.69 -63.59 -11.33
C ARG A 659 -9.17 -63.24 -10.95
N LYS A 660 -10.00 -62.70 -11.88
CA LYS A 660 -11.51 -62.64 -11.87
C LYS A 660 -12.18 -61.69 -10.82
N ARG A 661 -13.46 -61.24 -10.88
CA ARG A 661 -14.61 -61.37 -11.84
C ARG A 661 -15.67 -60.21 -11.71
N HIS A 662 -16.63 -60.12 -12.64
CA HIS A 662 -17.86 -59.25 -12.64
C HIS A 662 -19.06 -59.81 -11.82
N VAL A 663 -20.12 -59.00 -11.55
CA VAL A 663 -21.51 -59.04 -12.15
C VAL A 663 -22.59 -58.23 -11.35
N SER A 664 -23.49 -57.48 -12.05
CA SER A 664 -24.83 -56.87 -11.69
C SER A 664 -25.02 -55.96 -10.45
N GLY A 665 -25.99 -55.02 -10.32
CA GLY A 665 -26.95 -54.37 -11.26
C GLY A 665 -28.44 -54.32 -10.78
N GLU A 666 -29.17 -53.18 -10.82
CA GLU A 666 -30.68 -53.04 -10.79
C GLU A 666 -31.24 -51.58 -10.88
N GLN A 667 -32.58 -51.39 -10.97
CA GLN A 667 -33.38 -50.12 -11.02
C GLN A 667 -34.72 -50.25 -10.23
N PRO A 668 -35.40 -49.15 -9.80
CA PRO A 668 -36.77 -48.85 -10.32
C PRO A 668 -37.21 -47.34 -10.32
N THR A 669 -38.50 -47.07 -10.64
CA THR A 669 -39.15 -45.75 -10.92
C THR A 669 -40.42 -45.43 -10.08
N GLN A 670 -40.85 -44.17 -9.92
CA GLN A 670 -42.29 -43.79 -9.76
C GLN A 670 -42.65 -42.26 -9.92
N LEU A 671 -43.96 -41.92 -9.82
CA LEU A 671 -44.65 -40.61 -10.10
C LEU A 671 -45.62 -40.21 -8.96
N VAL A 672 -46.12 -38.94 -8.90
CA VAL A 672 -47.49 -38.51 -8.40
C VAL A 672 -47.74 -36.97 -8.52
N GLN A 673 -49.01 -36.49 -8.43
CA GLN A 673 -49.48 -35.08 -8.46
C GLN A 673 -50.53 -34.75 -7.33
N VAL A 674 -50.82 -33.46 -7.04
CA VAL A 674 -52.01 -32.77 -6.39
C VAL A 674 -51.55 -31.34 -5.96
N GLU A 675 -52.18 -30.16 -6.15
CA GLU A 675 -53.55 -29.57 -6.05
C GLU A 675 -53.94 -29.00 -4.63
N THR A 676 -54.65 -27.86 -4.40
CA THR A 676 -55.15 -26.67 -5.17
C THR A 676 -55.75 -25.59 -4.18
N LEU A 677 -56.17 -24.37 -4.64
CA LEU A 677 -56.86 -23.22 -3.94
C LEU A 677 -55.97 -22.11 -3.30
N GLY A 678 -56.33 -20.80 -3.18
CA GLY A 678 -57.41 -19.98 -3.79
C GLY A 678 -57.66 -18.57 -3.12
N PHE A 679 -58.17 -17.57 -3.87
CA PHE A 679 -58.85 -16.28 -3.47
C PHE A 679 -58.02 -15.07 -2.90
N GLN A 680 -58.07 -13.82 -3.46
CA GLN A 680 -59.01 -12.65 -3.34
C GLN A 680 -58.74 -11.74 -2.09
N GLU A 681 -58.88 -10.39 -2.03
CA GLU A 681 -59.42 -9.33 -2.93
C GLU A 681 -58.94 -7.88 -2.54
N ALA A 682 -59.22 -6.86 -3.41
CA ALA A 682 -59.30 -5.36 -3.28
C ALA A 682 -58.64 -4.52 -2.13
N GLY A 683 -58.32 -3.21 -2.31
CA GLY A 683 -58.37 -2.31 -3.48
C GLY A 683 -58.36 -0.79 -3.15
N GLU A 684 -58.21 0.06 -4.18
CA GLU A 684 -58.57 1.52 -4.28
C GLU A 684 -57.82 2.55 -3.39
N GLN A 685 -57.66 3.84 -3.72
CA GLN A 685 -57.71 4.70 -4.94
C GLN A 685 -56.78 5.94 -4.67
N GLU A 686 -56.60 7.06 -5.40
CA GLU A 686 -57.27 7.75 -6.53
C GLU A 686 -56.24 8.16 -7.64
N ALA A 687 -56.47 9.24 -8.42
CA ALA A 687 -55.68 9.72 -9.57
C ALA A 687 -56.03 11.22 -9.87
N PRO A 688 -56.05 11.82 -11.11
CA PRO A 688 -55.54 11.44 -12.44
C PRO A 688 -54.86 12.62 -13.23
N ILE A 689 -54.99 12.60 -14.58
CA ILE A 689 -54.64 13.62 -15.62
C ILE A 689 -53.26 13.41 -16.29
N ASP A 690 -53.06 13.36 -17.62
CA ASP A 690 -53.87 13.08 -18.86
C ASP A 690 -52.89 13.09 -20.09
N LEU A 691 -53.14 12.58 -21.32
CA LEU A 691 -54.08 11.58 -21.87
C LEU A 691 -53.59 11.04 -23.26
N ARG A 692 -53.11 9.79 -23.34
CA ARG A 692 -53.18 8.86 -24.51
C ARG A 692 -52.52 9.27 -25.86
N HIS A 693 -52.37 8.42 -26.89
CA HIS A 693 -52.88 7.06 -27.23
C HIS A 693 -51.70 6.11 -27.57
N ASP A 694 -51.64 4.86 -27.09
CA ASP A 694 -52.26 3.60 -27.60
C ASP A 694 -51.66 3.10 -28.93
N LEU A 695 -51.49 1.79 -29.25
CA LEU A 695 -51.56 0.46 -28.58
C LEU A 695 -50.95 -0.55 -29.61
N ALA A 696 -50.36 -1.72 -29.33
CA ALA A 696 -49.90 -2.44 -28.13
C ALA A 696 -48.85 -3.52 -28.59
N GLY A 697 -48.10 -4.19 -27.69
CA GLY A 697 -47.00 -5.07 -28.15
C GLY A 697 -46.37 -6.14 -27.24
N ARG A 698 -47.01 -6.59 -26.14
CA ARG A 698 -46.53 -7.62 -25.19
C ARG A 698 -45.18 -7.36 -24.47
N GLU A 699 -45.26 -7.08 -23.18
CA GLU A 699 -44.21 -7.43 -22.20
C GLU A 699 -44.55 -8.74 -21.46
N MET A 700 -43.56 -9.31 -20.76
CA MET A 700 -43.76 -10.01 -19.48
C MET A 700 -42.48 -9.89 -18.63
N GLY A 701 -42.59 -9.55 -17.34
CA GLY A 701 -41.48 -9.60 -16.36
C GLY A 701 -41.02 -11.04 -16.07
N LYS A 702 -39.82 -11.31 -15.50
CA LYS A 702 -39.28 -10.86 -14.18
C LYS A 702 -40.20 -11.25 -13.02
N ASP A 703 -39.77 -11.82 -11.89
CA ASP A 703 -38.47 -12.35 -11.34
C ASP A 703 -38.87 -13.12 -10.03
N PRO A 704 -38.00 -13.76 -9.19
CA PRO A 704 -36.70 -14.45 -9.38
C PRO A 704 -36.66 -15.85 -8.64
N LEU A 705 -35.45 -16.41 -8.42
CA LEU A 705 -35.05 -17.48 -7.45
C LEU A 705 -35.35 -18.98 -7.76
N LEU A 706 -34.34 -19.71 -8.25
CA LEU A 706 -33.61 -20.81 -7.55
C LEU A 706 -32.64 -21.54 -8.50
N ALA A 707 -31.70 -22.36 -7.96
CA ALA A 707 -30.55 -23.00 -8.62
C ALA A 707 -29.50 -21.99 -9.17
N PHE A 708 -28.20 -22.01 -8.85
CA PHE A 708 -27.29 -23.00 -8.26
C PHE A 708 -27.02 -24.25 -9.13
N GLY A 709 -25.86 -24.27 -9.81
CA GLY A 709 -25.21 -25.52 -10.23
C GLY A 709 -24.99 -25.79 -11.72
N GLU A 710 -24.18 -24.99 -12.41
CA GLU A 710 -23.37 -25.44 -13.57
C GLU A 710 -22.04 -24.67 -13.54
N GLN A 711 -20.99 -25.20 -12.90
CA GLN A 711 -20.08 -26.24 -13.42
C GLN A 711 -19.19 -25.69 -14.54
N THR A 712 -17.92 -25.45 -14.20
CA THR A 712 -16.87 -24.90 -15.06
C THR A 712 -16.74 -25.62 -16.42
N CYS A 713 -16.99 -24.92 -17.52
CA CYS A 713 -16.72 -25.42 -18.87
C CYS A 713 -15.34 -24.97 -19.37
N SER A 714 -14.45 -25.94 -19.59
CA SER A 714 -13.31 -25.96 -20.53
C SER A 714 -12.72 -24.61 -20.98
N SER A 715 -11.45 -24.38 -20.61
CA SER A 715 -10.55 -23.45 -21.31
C SER A 715 -10.60 -23.63 -22.83
N LYS A 716 -10.73 -22.53 -23.60
CA LYS A 716 -10.68 -22.57 -25.08
C LYS A 716 -10.39 -21.27 -25.84
N ASP A 717 -10.54 -20.09 -25.25
CA ASP A 717 -10.46 -18.81 -25.97
C ASP A 717 -9.28 -17.90 -25.51
N SER A 718 -8.08 -18.46 -25.38
CA SER A 718 -6.85 -17.64 -25.29
C SER A 718 -6.28 -17.46 -26.70
N ARG A 719 -6.21 -16.22 -27.19
CA ARG A 719 -5.61 -15.88 -28.49
C ARG A 719 -4.11 -15.58 -28.30
N SER A 720 -3.28 -15.80 -29.31
CA SER A 720 -1.86 -15.45 -29.27
C SER A 720 -1.50 -14.32 -30.25
N VAL A 721 -0.36 -13.66 -30.03
CA VAL A 721 0.20 -12.71 -31.02
C VAL A 721 0.41 -13.39 -32.40
N PRO A 722 0.97 -14.62 -32.51
CA PRO A 722 0.95 -15.41 -33.73
C PRO A 722 -0.41 -15.53 -34.41
N ASP A 723 -1.50 -15.82 -33.68
CA ASP A 723 -2.85 -15.92 -34.27
C ASP A 723 -3.31 -14.60 -34.90
N LEU A 724 -3.01 -13.47 -34.26
CA LEU A 724 -3.38 -12.14 -34.76
C LEU A 724 -2.56 -11.74 -36.00
N ILE A 725 -1.29 -12.16 -36.11
CA ILE A 725 -0.48 -11.97 -37.32
C ILE A 725 -0.94 -12.91 -38.44
N ASN A 726 -1.22 -14.19 -38.14
CA ASN A 726 -1.78 -15.15 -39.09
C ASN A 726 -3.14 -14.68 -39.64
N TYR A 727 -3.96 -14.02 -38.81
CA TYR A 727 -5.21 -13.37 -39.24
C TYR A 727 -4.95 -12.14 -40.14
N PHE A 728 -4.01 -11.27 -39.78
CA PHE A 728 -3.63 -10.10 -40.58
C PHE A 728 -3.12 -10.49 -41.99
N LEU A 729 -2.41 -11.62 -42.12
CA LEU A 729 -1.91 -12.16 -43.38
C LEU A 729 -2.90 -13.11 -44.10
N SER A 730 -4.11 -13.31 -43.56
CA SER A 730 -5.06 -14.28 -44.13
C SER A 730 -5.73 -13.77 -45.43
N PRO A 731 -6.02 -14.64 -46.41
CA PRO A 731 -6.70 -14.23 -47.65
C PRO A 731 -8.12 -13.69 -47.41
N GLU A 732 -8.39 -12.50 -47.94
CA GLU A 732 -9.67 -11.81 -47.86
C GLU A 732 -10.46 -11.93 -49.18
N MET A 733 -11.73 -12.32 -49.09
CA MET A 733 -12.60 -12.51 -50.26
C MET A 733 -13.44 -11.24 -50.54
N LEU A 734 -12.90 -10.40 -51.43
CA LEU A 734 -13.53 -9.17 -51.92
C LEU A 734 -14.76 -9.49 -52.77
N THR A 735 -15.92 -9.53 -52.12
CA THR A 735 -17.20 -9.98 -52.67
C THR A 735 -18.36 -9.04 -52.29
N ALA A 736 -19.55 -9.29 -52.84
CA ALA A 736 -20.77 -8.51 -52.58
C ALA A 736 -20.58 -6.98 -52.75
N GLU A 737 -20.75 -6.18 -51.69
CA GLU A 737 -20.51 -4.73 -51.69
C GLU A 737 -19.02 -4.34 -51.79
N ASN A 738 -18.10 -5.23 -51.43
CA ASN A 738 -16.65 -5.02 -51.43
C ASN A 738 -15.94 -5.56 -52.69
N LYS A 739 -16.66 -5.78 -53.79
CA LYS A 739 -16.10 -6.26 -55.07
C LYS A 739 -14.98 -5.35 -55.59
N TYR A 740 -13.93 -5.96 -56.12
CA TYR A 740 -12.80 -5.25 -56.74
C TYR A 740 -13.16 -4.72 -58.14
N HIS A 741 -12.88 -3.45 -58.42
CA HIS A 741 -12.93 -2.93 -59.79
C HIS A 741 -11.73 -3.44 -60.59
N CYS A 742 -11.96 -4.42 -61.47
CA CYS A 742 -10.90 -5.00 -62.28
C CYS A 742 -10.84 -4.31 -63.64
N ASP A 743 -9.76 -3.56 -63.89
CA ASP A 743 -9.60 -2.76 -65.11
C ASP A 743 -9.59 -3.61 -66.40
N LYS A 744 -8.98 -4.82 -66.34
CA LYS A 744 -9.04 -5.80 -67.46
C LYS A 744 -10.44 -6.37 -67.71
N CYS A 745 -11.38 -6.20 -66.79
CA CYS A 745 -12.79 -6.56 -66.94
C CYS A 745 -13.70 -5.32 -67.11
N ALA A 746 -13.17 -4.10 -67.00
CA ALA A 746 -13.91 -2.83 -66.95
C ALA A 746 -15.17 -2.86 -66.06
N SER A 747 -15.11 -3.56 -64.92
CA SER A 747 -16.27 -3.82 -64.07
C SER A 747 -15.88 -4.33 -62.67
N LEU A 748 -16.82 -4.20 -61.72
CA LEU A 748 -16.73 -4.84 -60.40
C LEU A 748 -16.77 -6.36 -60.54
N GLN A 749 -15.81 -7.04 -59.92
CA GLN A 749 -15.64 -8.49 -59.93
C GLN A 749 -15.31 -9.00 -58.53
N ASP A 750 -15.66 -10.26 -58.26
CA ASP A 750 -15.20 -10.96 -57.07
C ASP A 750 -13.68 -11.21 -57.17
N ALA A 751 -12.95 -10.99 -56.08
CA ALA A 751 -11.50 -11.09 -56.03
C ALA A 751 -10.99 -11.68 -54.71
N GLU A 752 -9.82 -12.31 -54.78
CA GLU A 752 -9.04 -12.79 -53.65
C GLU A 752 -7.93 -11.75 -53.36
N LYS A 753 -7.87 -11.22 -52.14
CA LYS A 753 -6.84 -10.28 -51.67
C LYS A 753 -5.93 -11.00 -50.67
N VAL A 754 -4.62 -10.95 -50.89
CA VAL A 754 -3.60 -11.54 -49.99
C VAL A 754 -2.57 -10.47 -49.64
N ALA A 755 -2.14 -10.42 -48.39
CA ALA A 755 -1.03 -9.60 -47.93
C ALA A 755 0.18 -10.49 -47.60
N GLU A 756 1.34 -10.15 -48.13
CA GLU A 756 2.59 -10.88 -47.92
C GLU A 756 3.68 -9.90 -47.46
N LEU A 757 4.51 -10.30 -46.49
CA LEU A 757 5.65 -9.49 -46.04
C LEU A 757 6.84 -9.72 -46.98
N THR A 758 7.43 -8.66 -47.51
CA THR A 758 8.59 -8.71 -48.45
C THR A 758 9.90 -8.23 -47.81
N GLU A 759 9.83 -7.35 -46.80
CA GLU A 759 11.00 -6.90 -46.04
C GLU A 759 10.62 -6.78 -44.56
N GLY A 760 11.29 -7.55 -43.68
CA GLY A 760 11.10 -7.45 -42.24
C GLY A 760 11.93 -6.29 -41.65
N PRO A 761 11.38 -5.46 -40.76
CA PRO A 761 12.12 -4.37 -40.11
C PRO A 761 13.09 -4.91 -39.04
N HIS A 762 14.16 -4.18 -38.73
CA HIS A 762 15.09 -4.53 -37.65
C HIS A 762 14.42 -4.52 -36.27
N TYR A 763 13.53 -3.57 -36.02
CA TYR A 763 12.56 -3.57 -34.92
C TYR A 763 11.14 -3.65 -35.47
N LEU A 764 10.46 -4.77 -35.23
CA LEU A 764 9.06 -4.99 -35.56
C LEU A 764 8.16 -4.42 -34.44
N ILE A 765 7.36 -3.42 -34.78
CA ILE A 765 6.35 -2.84 -33.90
C ILE A 765 5.00 -3.49 -34.21
N LEU A 766 4.30 -4.00 -33.19
CA LEU A 766 2.97 -4.58 -33.30
C LEU A 766 1.99 -3.78 -32.44
N THR A 767 0.94 -3.23 -33.06
CA THR A 767 -0.14 -2.50 -32.37
C THR A 767 -1.36 -3.41 -32.27
N LEU A 768 -1.71 -3.87 -31.07
CA LEU A 768 -2.90 -4.71 -30.84
C LEU A 768 -4.15 -3.83 -30.83
N LEU A 769 -5.03 -3.93 -31.83
CA LEU A 769 -6.21 -3.07 -31.98
C LEU A 769 -7.33 -3.45 -30.98
N ARG A 770 -7.08 -3.17 -29.70
CA ARG A 770 -7.92 -3.54 -28.54
C ARG A 770 -9.17 -2.68 -28.40
N PHE A 771 -9.89 -2.44 -29.49
CA PHE A 771 -11.11 -1.65 -29.49
C PHE A 771 -12.13 -2.15 -30.52
N SER A 772 -13.39 -2.14 -30.10
CA SER A 772 -14.57 -2.45 -30.90
C SER A 772 -15.51 -1.25 -30.88
N PHE A 773 -16.50 -1.22 -31.77
CA PHE A 773 -17.57 -0.23 -31.73
C PHE A 773 -18.90 -0.93 -31.41
N ASP A 774 -19.49 -0.65 -30.25
CA ASP A 774 -20.77 -1.22 -29.85
C ASP A 774 -21.91 -0.42 -30.52
N LEU A 775 -22.42 -0.98 -31.63
CA LEU A 775 -23.54 -0.42 -32.40
C LEU A 775 -24.82 -0.16 -31.58
N ARG A 776 -24.99 -0.80 -30.40
CA ARG A 776 -26.14 -0.57 -29.52
C ARG A 776 -25.95 0.65 -28.62
N THR A 777 -24.72 0.95 -28.19
CA THR A 777 -24.42 2.13 -27.35
C THR A 777 -23.81 3.29 -28.12
N MET A 778 -23.50 3.10 -29.41
CA MET A 778 -22.82 4.04 -30.30
C MET A 778 -21.50 4.57 -29.73
N LYS A 779 -20.74 3.68 -29.09
CA LYS A 779 -19.47 3.99 -28.42
C LYS A 779 -18.38 2.99 -28.76
N ARG A 780 -17.13 3.48 -28.74
CA ARG A 780 -15.92 2.63 -28.71
C ARG A 780 -15.92 1.86 -27.37
N LYS A 781 -15.45 0.61 -27.40
CA LYS A 781 -15.31 -0.26 -26.23
C LYS A 781 -13.97 -0.99 -26.31
N LYS A 782 -13.17 -0.88 -25.24
CA LYS A 782 -11.91 -1.63 -25.09
C LYS A 782 -12.14 -3.15 -25.10
N ILE A 783 -11.26 -3.87 -25.79
CA ILE A 783 -11.20 -5.33 -25.82
C ILE A 783 -10.22 -5.79 -24.74
N LEU A 784 -10.75 -6.43 -23.70
CA LEU A 784 -10.01 -6.87 -22.51
C LEU A 784 -9.51 -8.32 -22.62
N ASP A 785 -9.87 -9.02 -23.70
CA ASP A 785 -9.51 -10.40 -24.01
C ASP A 785 -8.00 -10.64 -23.83
N ASN A 786 -7.61 -11.65 -23.07
CA ASN A 786 -6.18 -11.93 -22.87
C ASN A 786 -5.55 -12.42 -24.19
N VAL A 787 -4.33 -11.95 -24.46
CA VAL A 787 -3.55 -12.34 -25.64
C VAL A 787 -2.16 -12.75 -25.18
N SER A 788 -1.75 -13.99 -25.45
CA SER A 788 -0.41 -14.47 -25.11
C SER A 788 0.64 -13.84 -26.02
N ILE A 789 1.73 -13.38 -25.41
CA ILE A 789 2.84 -12.70 -26.07
C ILE A 789 4.07 -13.62 -25.96
N PRO A 790 4.56 -14.21 -27.05
CA PRO A 790 5.73 -15.07 -27.00
C PRO A 790 7.00 -14.23 -26.77
N LEU A 791 7.99 -14.79 -26.06
CA LEU A 791 9.31 -14.15 -25.92
C LEU A 791 10.08 -14.14 -27.26
N VAL A 792 9.79 -15.12 -28.13
CA VAL A 792 10.44 -15.32 -29.44
C VAL A 792 9.39 -15.61 -30.52
N LEU A 793 9.44 -14.88 -31.63
CA LEU A 793 8.45 -14.88 -32.71
C LEU A 793 9.12 -15.26 -34.05
N LYS A 794 8.53 -16.19 -34.82
CA LYS A 794 8.96 -16.48 -36.21
C LYS A 794 8.04 -15.81 -37.23
N LEU A 795 8.54 -14.81 -37.95
CA LEU A 795 7.78 -14.08 -38.97
C LEU A 795 8.13 -14.61 -40.39
N PRO A 796 7.16 -15.09 -41.19
CA PRO A 796 7.42 -15.51 -42.57
C PRO A 796 7.58 -14.28 -43.47
N VAL A 797 8.70 -14.18 -44.18
CA VAL A 797 9.00 -13.15 -45.17
C VAL A 797 9.26 -13.81 -46.53
N LEU A 798 8.65 -13.29 -47.59
CA LEU A 798 8.80 -13.81 -48.95
C LEU A 798 10.04 -13.23 -49.62
N VAL A 799 10.94 -14.11 -50.08
CA VAL A 799 12.18 -13.72 -50.77
C VAL A 799 12.01 -13.87 -52.27
N ALA A 800 12.28 -12.80 -53.02
CA ALA A 800 12.39 -12.85 -54.47
C ALA A 800 13.76 -13.44 -54.86
N SER A 801 13.74 -14.45 -55.73
CA SER A 801 14.95 -14.98 -56.37
C SER A 801 15.32 -14.10 -57.57
N GLU A 802 16.40 -13.33 -57.46
CA GLU A 802 17.00 -12.64 -58.61
C GLU A 802 17.75 -13.65 -59.47
N GLU A 803 17.29 -13.87 -60.70
CA GLU A 803 17.99 -14.66 -61.72
C GLU A 803 19.13 -13.81 -62.32
N PRO A 804 20.39 -14.29 -62.37
CA PRO A 804 21.48 -13.56 -63.00
C PRO A 804 21.43 -13.69 -64.53
N ASP A 805 21.43 -12.56 -65.24
CA ASP A 805 21.48 -12.49 -66.70
C ASP A 805 22.81 -13.02 -67.27
N ASP A 806 22.81 -14.19 -67.93
CA ASP A 806 23.62 -14.41 -69.14
C ASP A 806 23.16 -15.56 -70.09
N VAL A 807 22.98 -15.20 -71.37
CA VAL A 807 22.89 -15.97 -72.64
C VAL A 807 22.65 -17.51 -72.63
N CYS A 808 21.39 -17.92 -72.90
CA CYS A 808 20.88 -18.80 -74.01
C CYS A 808 21.55 -20.15 -74.44
N PRO A 809 20.82 -21.11 -75.09
CA PRO A 809 19.37 -21.40 -75.10
C PRO A 809 19.07 -22.96 -75.01
N PRO A 810 17.98 -23.56 -75.53
CA PRO A 810 16.91 -24.10 -74.67
C PRO A 810 16.68 -25.63 -74.75
N ARG A 811 16.14 -26.24 -73.67
CA ARG A 811 15.42 -27.53 -73.79
C ARG A 811 14.39 -27.81 -72.68
N GLN A 812 13.13 -27.84 -73.14
CA GLN A 812 11.93 -28.53 -72.61
C GLN A 812 11.47 -28.43 -71.14
N GLU A 813 10.19 -28.07 -71.06
CA GLU A 813 9.18 -28.39 -70.04
C GLU A 813 9.15 -27.57 -68.74
N ARG A 814 7.91 -27.34 -68.27
CA ARG A 814 7.55 -26.28 -67.33
C ARG A 814 7.38 -26.84 -65.92
N ALA A 815 8.30 -26.50 -65.02
CA ALA A 815 8.01 -26.42 -63.59
C ALA A 815 7.74 -24.95 -63.21
N ALA A 816 6.94 -24.71 -62.17
CA ALA A 816 6.63 -23.35 -61.72
C ALA A 816 7.80 -22.75 -60.92
N SER A 817 8.04 -21.45 -61.10
CA SER A 817 8.98 -20.66 -60.30
C SER A 817 8.55 -20.65 -58.84
N GLY A 818 9.30 -21.33 -57.96
CA GLY A 818 8.96 -21.45 -56.54
C GLY A 818 9.39 -20.23 -55.73
N THR A 819 8.45 -19.34 -55.40
CA THR A 819 8.67 -18.26 -54.43
C THR A 819 8.91 -18.86 -53.04
N GLY A 820 10.09 -18.60 -52.46
CA GLY A 820 10.48 -19.11 -51.14
C GLY A 820 10.06 -18.17 -50.01
N PHE A 821 9.54 -18.74 -48.92
CA PHE A 821 9.40 -18.05 -47.63
C PHE A 821 10.61 -18.35 -46.74
N VAL A 822 11.17 -17.32 -46.10
CA VAL A 822 12.21 -17.43 -45.08
C VAL A 822 11.61 -16.96 -43.74
N SER A 823 11.76 -17.77 -42.70
CA SER A 823 11.34 -17.39 -41.34
C SER A 823 12.38 -16.50 -40.68
N VAL A 824 12.07 -15.21 -40.54
CA VAL A 824 12.87 -14.26 -39.74
C VAL A 824 12.51 -14.44 -38.27
N VAL A 825 13.52 -14.54 -37.40
CA VAL A 825 13.31 -14.74 -35.95
C VAL A 825 13.46 -13.41 -35.21
N TYR A 826 12.55 -13.15 -34.29
CA TYR A 826 12.41 -11.91 -33.55
C TYR A 826 12.37 -12.18 -32.03
N ASP A 827 13.05 -11.34 -31.24
CA ASP A 827 13.03 -11.33 -29.77
C ASP A 827 12.16 -10.19 -29.25
N LEU A 828 11.25 -10.46 -28.31
CA LEU A 828 10.44 -9.42 -27.66
C LEU A 828 11.33 -8.49 -26.83
N CYS A 829 11.33 -7.19 -27.09
CA CYS A 829 12.12 -6.18 -26.37
C CYS A 829 11.30 -5.38 -25.37
N SER A 830 10.09 -4.94 -25.74
CA SER A 830 9.22 -4.18 -24.84
C SER A 830 7.73 -4.40 -25.06
N VAL A 831 6.95 -4.12 -24.03
CA VAL A 831 5.50 -4.25 -23.95
C VAL A 831 4.92 -3.02 -23.26
N VAL A 832 4.30 -2.13 -24.05
CA VAL A 832 3.52 -0.99 -23.53
C VAL A 832 2.13 -1.49 -23.16
N VAL A 833 1.74 -1.28 -21.91
CA VAL A 833 0.47 -1.70 -21.33
C VAL A 833 -0.45 -0.49 -21.17
N HIS A 834 -1.73 -0.65 -21.52
CA HIS A 834 -2.78 0.31 -21.19
C HIS A 834 -3.65 -0.23 -20.04
N SER A 835 -3.62 0.44 -18.90
CA SER A 835 -4.49 0.19 -17.72
C SER A 835 -5.76 1.02 -17.82
N GLY A 836 -6.92 0.37 -17.88
CA GLY A 836 -8.23 1.05 -17.95
C GLY A 836 -9.35 0.14 -18.43
N VAL A 837 -10.59 0.39 -18.00
CA VAL A 837 -11.79 -0.36 -18.44
C VAL A 837 -12.34 0.10 -19.80
N SER A 838 -11.96 1.30 -20.24
CA SER A 838 -12.53 1.99 -21.40
C SER A 838 -11.43 2.34 -22.41
N SER A 839 -11.82 2.75 -23.61
CA SER A 839 -10.91 3.18 -24.69
C SER A 839 -10.79 4.71 -24.78
N GLU A 840 -11.27 5.42 -23.74
CA GLU A 840 -11.38 6.87 -23.65
C GLU A 840 -10.63 7.43 -22.43
N SER A 841 -10.26 6.58 -21.46
CA SER A 841 -9.39 6.96 -20.35
C SER A 841 -8.65 5.76 -19.73
N GLY A 842 -7.48 6.05 -19.15
CA GLY A 842 -6.62 5.07 -18.50
C GLY A 842 -5.23 5.63 -18.15
N HIS A 843 -4.26 4.72 -18.02
CA HIS A 843 -2.85 5.01 -17.76
C HIS A 843 -1.96 4.09 -18.59
N TYR A 844 -0.76 4.57 -18.97
CA TYR A 844 0.22 3.78 -19.71
C TYR A 844 1.50 3.58 -18.90
N TYR A 845 2.04 2.37 -18.98
CA TYR A 845 3.37 2.01 -18.49
C TYR A 845 4.01 1.01 -19.45
N CYS A 846 5.32 0.76 -19.32
CA CYS A 846 6.05 -0.13 -20.22
C CYS A 846 6.95 -1.11 -19.46
N TYR A 847 6.94 -2.38 -19.86
CA TYR A 847 8.00 -3.32 -19.54
C TYR A 847 9.01 -3.37 -20.68
N SER A 848 10.31 -3.30 -20.39
CA SER A 848 11.37 -3.48 -21.39
C SER A 848 12.54 -4.29 -20.86
N ARG A 849 13.19 -5.07 -21.72
CA ARG A 849 14.57 -5.54 -21.55
C ARG A 849 15.48 -4.82 -22.54
N GLU A 850 16.79 -4.85 -22.29
CA GLU A 850 17.78 -4.27 -23.20
C GLU A 850 18.08 -5.26 -24.35
N GLY A 851 18.13 -4.77 -25.59
CA GLY A 851 18.31 -5.62 -26.77
C GLY A 851 19.72 -6.21 -26.83
N THR A 852 19.85 -7.52 -26.65
CA THR A 852 21.11 -8.25 -26.53
C THR A 852 21.65 -8.70 -27.89
N ASP A 853 22.71 -8.06 -28.36
CA ASP A 853 23.49 -8.55 -29.49
C ASP A 853 24.32 -9.78 -29.05
N THR A 854 23.75 -10.97 -29.22
CA THR A 854 24.35 -12.27 -28.83
C THR A 854 25.50 -12.70 -29.77
N GLY A 855 26.29 -11.74 -30.25
CA GLY A 855 27.17 -11.86 -31.42
C GLY A 855 28.68 -11.91 -31.13
N ALA A 856 29.21 -11.23 -30.11
CA ALA A 856 30.67 -11.14 -29.92
C ALA A 856 31.20 -10.75 -28.52
N ARG A 857 31.47 -11.73 -27.63
CA ARG A 857 32.57 -11.67 -26.62
C ARG A 857 32.77 -12.96 -25.80
N ALA A 858 33.52 -13.93 -26.32
CA ALA A 858 34.17 -14.97 -25.51
C ALA A 858 35.31 -15.70 -26.27
N GLN A 859 36.52 -15.15 -26.25
CA GLN A 859 37.73 -15.98 -26.36
C GLN A 859 38.43 -15.97 -24.99
N PRO A 860 38.51 -17.10 -24.27
CA PRO A 860 39.33 -17.18 -23.07
C PRO A 860 40.81 -17.17 -23.46
N ARG A 861 41.59 -16.24 -22.90
CA ARG A 861 43.05 -16.40 -22.84
C ARG A 861 43.38 -17.36 -21.69
N ASP A 862 44.27 -18.32 -21.94
CA ASP A 862 44.70 -19.30 -20.94
C ASP A 862 45.26 -18.62 -19.68
N GLY A 863 44.71 -18.95 -18.50
CA GLY A 863 45.13 -18.28 -17.27
C GLY A 863 44.36 -18.61 -15.98
N ALA A 864 44.45 -19.86 -15.52
CA ALA A 864 44.24 -20.30 -14.12
C ALA A 864 42.82 -20.40 -13.50
N GLN A 865 42.65 -21.50 -12.75
CA GLN A 865 41.76 -21.77 -11.61
C GLN A 865 40.22 -21.78 -11.78
N LYS A 866 39.66 -22.99 -11.71
CA LYS A 866 38.23 -23.27 -11.44
C LYS A 866 37.89 -22.99 -9.97
N ALA A 867 36.77 -22.33 -9.71
CA ALA A 867 35.90 -22.59 -8.55
C ALA A 867 34.47 -22.07 -8.76
N THR A 868 33.49 -22.82 -8.23
CA THR A 868 32.10 -22.41 -7.87
C THR A 868 31.12 -21.82 -8.91
N SER A 869 29.89 -22.36 -8.83
CA SER A 869 28.60 -21.73 -9.14
C SER A 869 28.04 -21.81 -10.57
N GLU A 870 27.00 -22.63 -10.73
CA GLU A 870 26.12 -22.67 -11.91
C GLU A 870 25.08 -21.53 -11.93
N LYS A 871 25.08 -20.63 -10.93
CA LYS A 871 24.15 -19.48 -10.82
C LYS A 871 24.49 -18.27 -11.71
N GLN A 872 25.49 -18.37 -12.59
CA GLN A 872 26.02 -17.19 -13.30
C GLN A 872 25.39 -16.96 -14.70
N LEU A 873 24.46 -17.82 -15.13
CA LEU A 873 23.78 -17.73 -16.43
C LEU A 873 22.43 -16.98 -16.40
N ASP A 874 21.78 -16.83 -15.24
CA ASP A 874 20.48 -16.15 -15.13
C ASP A 874 20.56 -14.61 -15.25
N PHE A 875 21.77 -14.04 -15.30
CA PHE A 875 22.00 -12.59 -15.37
C PHE A 875 21.79 -11.96 -16.75
N GLU A 876 21.62 -12.74 -17.83
CA GLU A 876 21.68 -12.22 -19.20
C GLU A 876 20.37 -11.56 -19.72
N ILE A 877 19.23 -11.67 -19.02
CA ILE A 877 17.93 -11.15 -19.50
C ILE A 877 17.15 -10.40 -18.39
N GLN A 878 17.71 -9.29 -17.89
CA GLN A 878 17.01 -8.43 -16.93
C GLN A 878 15.88 -7.63 -17.60
N TRP A 879 14.67 -7.74 -17.04
CA TRP A 879 13.51 -6.91 -17.38
C TRP A 879 13.33 -5.75 -16.39
N TYR A 880 12.79 -4.64 -16.88
CA TYR A 880 12.51 -3.42 -16.13
C TYR A 880 11.06 -2.97 -16.37
N LEU A 881 10.40 -2.48 -15.32
CA LEU A 881 9.08 -1.84 -15.39
C LEU A 881 9.28 -0.32 -15.27
N PHE A 882 8.90 0.42 -16.33
CA PHE A 882 8.90 1.88 -16.40
C PHE A 882 7.48 2.42 -16.22
N ASN A 883 7.25 3.11 -15.11
CA ASN A 883 5.96 3.71 -14.75
C ASN A 883 6.18 5.19 -14.34
N ASP A 884 6.16 6.06 -15.36
CA ASP A 884 6.54 7.48 -15.27
C ASP A 884 7.87 7.69 -14.51
N THR A 885 7.84 8.30 -13.32
CA THR A 885 9.04 8.64 -12.53
C THR A 885 9.68 7.44 -11.85
N ARG A 886 9.02 6.28 -11.84
CA ARG A 886 9.50 5.06 -11.20
C ARG A 886 9.99 4.07 -12.25
N VAL A 887 11.15 3.49 -11.97
CA VAL A 887 11.65 2.30 -12.65
C VAL A 887 11.94 1.24 -11.60
N SER A 888 11.51 0.00 -11.81
CA SER A 888 11.86 -1.15 -10.97
C SER A 888 12.36 -2.31 -11.83
N PHE A 889 13.05 -3.27 -11.21
CA PHE A 889 13.19 -4.59 -11.81
C PHE A 889 11.80 -5.24 -11.94
N SER A 890 11.65 -6.14 -12.91
CA SER A 890 10.48 -7.00 -13.07
C SER A 890 10.89 -8.23 -13.90
N SER A 891 9.94 -9.03 -14.40
CA SER A 891 10.20 -10.29 -15.10
C SER A 891 9.35 -10.47 -16.37
N PHE A 892 9.71 -11.43 -17.22
CA PHE A 892 8.83 -11.86 -18.31
C PHE A 892 7.56 -12.56 -17.82
N GLU A 893 7.59 -13.20 -16.65
CA GLU A 893 6.39 -13.80 -16.04
C GLU A 893 5.36 -12.71 -15.69
N SER A 894 5.82 -11.60 -15.09
CA SER A 894 5.03 -10.39 -14.85
C SER A 894 4.40 -9.86 -16.14
N VAL A 895 5.14 -9.85 -17.25
CA VAL A 895 4.65 -9.46 -18.59
C VAL A 895 3.58 -10.43 -19.13
N SER A 896 3.78 -11.74 -18.99
CA SER A 896 2.81 -12.74 -19.46
C SER A 896 1.51 -12.75 -18.66
N ASN A 897 1.57 -12.39 -17.37
CA ASN A 897 0.45 -12.47 -16.44
C ASN A 897 -0.28 -11.14 -16.19
N VAL A 898 0.11 -10.03 -16.84
CA VAL A 898 -0.51 -8.68 -16.66
C VAL A 898 -2.03 -8.76 -16.70
N THR A 899 -2.61 -9.25 -17.80
CA THR A 899 -4.07 -9.31 -17.98
C THR A 899 -4.74 -10.35 -17.05
N SER A 900 -3.98 -11.34 -16.58
CA SER A 900 -4.45 -12.39 -15.66
C SER A 900 -4.60 -11.86 -14.24
N PHE A 901 -3.62 -11.10 -13.74
CA PHE A 901 -3.68 -10.45 -12.43
C PHE A 901 -4.55 -9.19 -12.43
N PHE A 902 -4.50 -8.41 -13.51
CA PHE A 902 -5.23 -7.16 -13.66
C PHE A 902 -6.04 -7.17 -14.97
N PRO A 903 -7.30 -7.64 -14.98
CA PRO A 903 -8.16 -7.70 -16.18
C PRO A 903 -8.51 -6.36 -16.87
N LYS A 904 -7.96 -5.25 -16.37
CA LYS A 904 -8.08 -3.89 -16.92
C LYS A 904 -6.81 -3.46 -17.64
N ASP A 905 -5.70 -4.16 -17.42
CA ASP A 905 -4.38 -3.84 -17.89
C ASP A 905 -4.07 -4.77 -19.04
N THR A 906 -3.87 -4.18 -20.22
CA THR A 906 -3.76 -4.94 -21.47
C THR A 906 -2.57 -4.44 -22.26
N ALA A 907 -1.66 -5.33 -22.64
CA ALA A 907 -0.60 -5.03 -23.60
C ALA A 907 -1.20 -4.47 -24.90
N TYR A 908 -0.62 -3.38 -25.41
CA TYR A 908 -1.18 -2.59 -26.51
C TYR A 908 -0.19 -2.36 -27.65
N VAL A 909 1.05 -1.98 -27.35
CA VAL A 909 2.14 -1.88 -28.35
C VAL A 909 3.29 -2.79 -27.91
N LEU A 910 3.77 -3.61 -28.84
CA LEU A 910 4.88 -4.55 -28.63
C LEU A 910 6.04 -4.14 -29.54
N PHE A 911 7.28 -4.19 -29.04
CA PHE A 911 8.49 -4.05 -29.84
C PHE A 911 9.25 -5.38 -29.84
N TYR A 912 9.68 -5.83 -31.01
CA TYR A 912 10.53 -7.00 -31.19
C TYR A 912 11.77 -6.67 -32.02
N GLN A 913 12.96 -7.12 -31.62
CA GLN A 913 14.22 -6.96 -32.38
C GLN A 913 14.51 -8.20 -33.23
N GLN A 914 15.00 -8.00 -34.45
CA GLN A 914 15.40 -9.07 -35.36
C GLN A 914 16.69 -9.74 -34.88
N ARG A 915 16.72 -11.07 -34.83
CA ARG A 915 17.97 -11.81 -34.56
C ARG A 915 18.90 -11.73 -35.78
N PRO A 916 20.22 -11.51 -35.58
CA PRO A 916 21.19 -11.55 -36.68
C PRO A 916 21.23 -12.95 -37.31
N GLY A 917 20.85 -13.03 -38.58
CA GLY A 917 20.77 -14.29 -39.33
C GLY A 917 22.13 -14.78 -39.79
N LYS A 918 22.41 -16.09 -39.63
CA LYS A 918 23.70 -16.70 -40.00
C LYS A 918 23.88 -16.98 -41.50
N GLN A 919 22.96 -16.51 -42.34
CA GLN A 919 22.99 -16.63 -43.80
C GLN A 919 22.39 -15.37 -44.45
N SER A 920 23.26 -14.50 -44.95
CA SER A 920 22.99 -13.57 -46.05
C SER A 920 24.15 -13.68 -47.05
N CYS A 921 23.97 -13.17 -48.27
CA CYS A 921 24.90 -13.42 -49.37
C CYS A 921 26.30 -12.83 -49.14
N THR A 922 27.32 -13.46 -49.74
CA THR A 922 28.72 -13.01 -49.75
C THR A 922 28.96 -11.79 -50.66
N VAL A 923 28.12 -10.76 -50.51
CA VAL A 923 28.15 -9.49 -51.25
C VAL A 923 27.88 -8.32 -50.29
N CYS A 924 28.47 -8.39 -49.09
CA CYS A 924 28.37 -7.35 -48.04
C CYS A 924 29.69 -7.05 -47.31
N GLU A 925 30.80 -7.71 -47.66
CA GLU A 925 32.07 -7.55 -46.91
C GLU A 925 32.71 -6.16 -47.07
N GLU A 926 32.41 -5.40 -48.14
CA GLU A 926 32.91 -4.03 -48.35
C GLU A 926 32.23 -2.96 -47.45
N ALA A 927 31.20 -3.32 -46.69
CA ALA A 927 30.60 -2.44 -45.68
C ALA A 927 31.29 -2.51 -44.30
N SER A 928 32.15 -3.52 -44.09
CA SER A 928 32.75 -3.84 -42.78
C SER A 928 33.79 -2.81 -42.32
N ASP A 929 34.54 -2.23 -43.25
CA ASP A 929 35.72 -1.40 -42.97
C ASP A 929 35.40 0.00 -42.41
N ALA A 930 34.11 0.37 -42.31
CA ALA A 930 33.69 1.70 -41.86
C ALA A 930 33.33 1.79 -40.36
N VAL A 931 33.17 0.67 -39.64
CA VAL A 931 32.67 0.66 -38.25
C VAL A 931 33.53 -0.23 -37.34
N GLN A 932 34.83 0.05 -37.26
CA GLN A 932 35.73 -0.57 -36.26
C GLN A 932 36.53 0.46 -35.45
N LEU A 933 35.81 1.38 -34.80
CA LEU A 933 36.33 2.22 -33.72
C LEU A 933 35.61 1.85 -32.41
N HIS A 934 36.17 0.88 -31.68
CA HIS A 934 35.74 0.59 -30.30
C HIS A 934 36.23 1.68 -29.34
N GLY A 935 35.49 2.78 -29.29
CA GLY A 935 35.43 3.69 -28.14
C GLY A 935 34.01 3.71 -27.57
N GLU A 936 33.84 4.25 -26.36
CA GLU A 936 32.51 4.65 -25.88
C GLU A 936 31.95 5.74 -26.81
N PRO A 937 30.61 5.82 -27.00
CA PRO A 937 30.01 6.85 -27.84
C PRO A 937 30.34 8.23 -27.27
N SER A 938 31.21 8.98 -27.94
CA SER A 938 31.65 10.30 -27.46
C SER A 938 30.55 11.33 -27.70
N LEU A 939 29.60 11.42 -26.76
CA LEU A 939 28.56 12.44 -26.75
C LEU A 939 29.17 13.84 -26.91
N ASN A 940 28.43 14.72 -27.58
CA ASN A 940 28.83 16.11 -27.79
C ASN A 940 29.21 16.77 -26.45
N LYS A 941 30.35 17.48 -26.45
CA LYS A 941 30.93 18.12 -25.27
C LYS A 941 29.94 19.04 -24.57
N ASP A 942 29.16 19.82 -25.34
CA ASP A 942 28.22 20.80 -24.80
C ASP A 942 27.01 20.11 -24.12
N LEU A 943 26.60 18.94 -24.63
CA LEU A 943 25.58 18.09 -24.02
C LEU A 943 26.10 17.45 -22.72
N MET A 944 27.34 16.97 -22.72
CA MET A 944 28.00 16.45 -21.51
C MET A 944 28.24 17.55 -20.45
N GLU A 945 28.54 18.78 -20.85
CA GLU A 945 28.64 19.92 -19.93
C GLU A 945 27.27 20.27 -19.32
N ALA A 946 26.20 20.26 -20.11
CA ALA A 946 24.84 20.48 -19.63
C ALA A 946 24.40 19.40 -18.61
N ILE A 947 24.67 18.13 -18.89
CA ILE A 947 24.37 16.99 -17.98
C ILE A 947 25.23 17.09 -16.71
N SER A 948 26.53 17.38 -16.84
CA SER A 948 27.44 17.56 -15.70
C SER A 948 26.96 18.68 -14.77
N LYS A 949 26.59 19.84 -15.35
CA LYS A 949 26.03 20.98 -14.63
C LYS A 949 24.72 20.65 -13.91
N ASP A 950 23.82 19.91 -14.55
CA ASP A 950 22.56 19.48 -13.95
C ASP A 950 22.77 18.47 -12.80
N ASN A 951 23.71 17.53 -12.97
CA ASN A 951 24.12 16.58 -11.94
C ASN A 951 24.76 17.28 -10.72
N ILE A 952 25.60 18.30 -10.95
CA ILE A 952 26.17 19.14 -9.88
C ILE A 952 25.07 19.91 -9.13
N LEU A 953 24.10 20.48 -9.84
CA LEU A 953 22.95 21.15 -9.22
C LEU A 953 22.12 20.19 -8.38
N TYR A 954 21.81 18.99 -8.90
CA TYR A 954 21.08 17.97 -8.14
C TYR A 954 21.82 17.48 -6.89
N LEU A 955 23.15 17.37 -6.95
CA LEU A 955 23.96 17.05 -5.76
C LEU A 955 23.94 18.19 -4.73
N GLN A 956 23.92 19.46 -5.16
CA GLN A 956 23.75 20.61 -4.26
C GLN A 956 22.34 20.69 -3.66
N GLU A 957 21.30 20.32 -4.43
CA GLU A 957 19.93 20.18 -3.95
C GLU A 957 19.84 19.09 -2.87
N GLN A 958 20.37 17.89 -3.14
CA GLN A 958 20.43 16.81 -2.16
C GLN A 958 21.28 17.16 -0.93
N GLU A 959 22.43 17.81 -1.07
CA GLU A 959 23.25 18.19 0.08
C GLU A 959 22.52 19.22 0.97
N LYS A 960 21.84 20.20 0.36
CA LYS A 960 21.01 21.17 1.07
C LYS A 960 19.84 20.49 1.79
N GLU A 961 19.16 19.56 1.14
CA GLU A 961 18.04 18.82 1.74
C GLU A 961 18.52 17.87 2.85
N ALA A 962 19.64 17.17 2.66
CA ALA A 962 20.30 16.36 3.68
C ALA A 962 20.77 17.19 4.88
N ARG A 963 21.30 18.40 4.67
CA ARG A 963 21.65 19.34 5.77
C ARG A 963 20.40 19.79 6.54
N ASN A 964 19.31 20.14 5.85
CA ASN A 964 18.03 20.48 6.50
C ASN A 964 17.50 19.29 7.31
N ARG A 965 17.49 18.09 6.72
CA ARG A 965 17.01 16.86 7.33
C ARG A 965 17.90 16.41 8.50
N ALA A 966 19.22 16.61 8.42
CA ALA A 966 20.16 16.33 9.50
C ALA A 966 20.02 17.33 10.66
N ALA A 967 19.82 18.63 10.37
CA ALA A 967 19.51 19.61 11.42
C ALA A 967 18.20 19.25 12.15
N TYR A 968 17.16 18.87 11.41
CA TYR A 968 15.89 18.41 11.97
C TYR A 968 16.03 17.11 12.78
N ILE A 969 16.71 16.09 12.24
CA ILE A 969 16.99 14.82 12.95
C ILE A 969 17.87 15.02 14.19
N SER A 970 18.79 16.00 14.18
CA SER A 970 19.60 16.33 15.36
C SER A 970 18.81 16.95 16.51
N ALA A 971 17.60 17.45 16.22
CA ALA A 971 16.63 17.95 17.20
C ALA A 971 15.59 16.88 17.64
N LEU A 972 15.62 15.67 17.07
CA LEU A 972 14.71 14.57 17.42
C LEU A 972 15.38 13.55 18.37
N PRO A 973 14.69 13.11 19.44
CA PRO A 973 15.14 11.97 20.23
C PRO A 973 15.23 10.69 19.37
N LYS A 974 16.33 9.95 19.50
CA LYS A 974 16.55 8.71 18.76
C LYS A 974 15.52 7.65 19.17
N SER A 975 14.69 7.18 18.23
CA SER A 975 13.75 6.10 18.46
C SER A 975 14.45 4.72 18.51
N PRO A 976 13.99 3.76 19.33
CA PRO A 976 14.51 2.38 19.33
C PRO A 976 14.17 1.59 18.05
N LEU A 977 14.84 0.44 17.88
CA LEU A 977 14.65 -0.53 16.80
C LEU A 977 13.79 -1.71 17.29
N TRP A 978 12.47 -1.56 17.24
CA TRP A 978 11.49 -2.41 17.95
C TRP A 978 11.25 -3.81 17.35
N TRP A 979 11.63 -4.07 16.11
CA TRP A 979 11.29 -5.33 15.44
C TRP A 979 12.15 -6.54 15.87
N ARG A 980 13.24 -6.32 16.61
CA ARG A 980 14.26 -7.36 16.86
C ARG A 980 13.90 -8.39 17.92
N ASP A 981 12.88 -8.12 18.75
CA ASP A 981 12.53 -8.99 19.88
C ASP A 981 11.54 -10.11 19.51
N PHE A 982 10.98 -10.10 18.29
CA PHE A 982 10.13 -11.18 17.76
C PHE A 982 10.89 -12.22 16.90
N ASP A 983 12.12 -11.92 16.47
CA ASP A 983 12.93 -12.82 15.63
C ASP A 983 13.83 -13.78 16.45
N ARG A 984 13.55 -13.99 17.75
CA ARG A 984 14.36 -14.88 18.62
C ARG A 984 13.94 -16.35 18.66
N ASP A 985 12.71 -16.67 18.26
CA ASP A 985 12.15 -18.03 18.39
C ASP A 985 12.29 -18.91 17.14
N LYS A 986 13.23 -18.58 16.23
CA LYS A 986 13.54 -19.35 15.01
C LYS A 986 15.01 -19.29 14.60
N ASP A 987 15.87 -20.00 15.33
CA ASP A 987 17.10 -20.63 14.81
C ASP A 987 17.73 -21.51 15.90
N ASP A 988 17.11 -22.66 16.24
CA ASP A 988 17.70 -23.62 17.19
C ASP A 988 17.20 -25.07 17.00
N GLU A 989 17.50 -25.69 15.85
CA GLU A 989 17.57 -27.15 15.74
C GLU A 989 18.99 -27.57 15.32
N GLY A 990 19.81 -28.09 16.25
CA GLY A 990 21.03 -28.79 15.84
C GLY A 990 22.25 -28.92 16.77
N SER A 991 22.12 -29.27 18.06
CA SER A 991 22.92 -30.39 18.65
C SER A 991 22.72 -30.61 20.18
N SER A 992 22.45 -31.87 20.54
CA SER A 992 22.92 -32.58 21.76
C SER A 992 22.75 -31.97 23.18
N GLY A 993 21.61 -32.26 23.82
CA GLY A 993 21.59 -33.09 25.04
C GLY A 993 21.61 -32.45 26.45
N GLY A 994 20.52 -32.62 27.22
CA GLY A 994 20.46 -32.28 28.66
C GLY A 994 19.12 -32.65 29.33
N CYS A 995 19.05 -33.80 30.00
CA CYS A 995 17.82 -34.38 30.60
C CYS A 995 17.18 -33.54 31.74
N GLY A 996 15.84 -33.35 31.77
CA GLY A 996 15.17 -32.58 32.85
C GLY A 996 13.62 -32.52 32.88
N SER A 997 12.93 -33.65 33.06
CA SER A 997 11.55 -33.82 33.62
C SER A 997 10.45 -32.73 33.54
N ALA A 998 9.53 -32.94 32.58
CA ALA A 998 8.06 -33.08 32.77
C ALA A 998 7.10 -31.91 33.16
N ALA A 999 6.01 -31.86 32.35
CA ALA A 999 4.60 -31.52 32.65
C ALA A 999 4.09 -30.06 32.48
N GLY A 1000 2.90 -29.95 31.88
CA GLY A 1000 2.09 -28.72 31.81
C GLY A 1000 1.90 -28.15 30.39
N GLY A 1001 0.88 -28.59 29.66
CA GLY A 1001 0.51 -27.99 28.37
C GLY A 1001 -0.51 -26.87 28.51
N GLY A 1002 -0.27 -25.73 27.86
CA GLY A 1002 -1.21 -24.60 27.77
C GLY A 1002 -0.67 -23.53 26.84
N GLY A 1003 -1.37 -23.25 25.74
CA GLY A 1003 -0.93 -22.23 24.77
C GLY A 1003 -1.21 -20.81 25.28
N SER A 1004 -0.17 -20.02 25.50
CA SER A 1004 -0.31 -18.60 25.85
C SER A 1004 -0.30 -17.73 24.60
N PHE A 1005 -1.27 -16.81 24.50
CA PHE A 1005 -1.45 -15.88 23.38
C PHE A 1005 -1.23 -14.43 23.85
N HIS A 1006 -0.14 -14.18 24.58
CA HIS A 1006 0.17 -12.86 25.14
C HIS A 1006 1.64 -12.45 24.93
N GLY A 1007 1.89 -11.81 23.79
CA GLY A 1007 2.99 -10.84 23.63
C GLY A 1007 2.47 -9.45 23.96
N LEU A 1008 3.26 -8.64 24.69
CA LEU A 1008 2.77 -7.45 25.38
C LEU A 1008 2.34 -6.29 24.46
N VAL A 1009 1.20 -5.69 24.79
CA VAL A 1009 0.82 -4.34 24.36
C VAL A 1009 1.24 -3.36 25.44
N PHE A 1010 2.31 -2.59 25.22
CA PHE A 1010 2.42 -1.20 25.69
C PHE A 1010 3.23 -0.36 24.69
#